data_AF-A0A372IG11-F1
#
_entry.id   AF-A0A372IG11-F1
#
_cell.length_a   1.000
_cell.length_b   1.000
_cell.length_c   1.000
_cell.angle_alpha   90.00
_cell.angle_beta   90.00
_cell.angle_gamma   90.00
#
_symmetry.space_group_name_H-M   'P 1'
#
loop_
_entity.id
_entity.type
_entity.pdbx_description
1 polymer ?
#
loop_
_entity_poly.entity_id
_entity_poly.type
_entity_poly.pdbx_seq_one_letter_code
_entity_poly.pdbx_strand_id
1 'polypeptide(L)'
;MSASAPGACTVRSCGEFPLSALPVDAPRQAAPGANDVQGAADPGGRCAWLEWPLPEVPAAGRAAAIGLHIYDEAIVYPCVGSRARMVPAGSHPLILSLFGWHCGESLVSLGKYGKLWWTSVLTRTELDQVFEGLAATRDDLDARRDVLERATHMFLHRNALGGQMIARFCETSEADPVLEDFNDLLGAALSAARMAQESGQKRGDALVDAIGAAVDLAAGQGRLESFHRLHLARSWAQNGLSPPVALELSEMADNSATHAHPPDPEALEELFRDLVAQADGDALALHTALTEMFPAMPPALRDAVVEFAVARPDPIFAQLGCYWLVNPAATIRGAAARGFAARLDAGVLSGETTARLTVLRSWMPQDEALDGVDQILRDALRTGLGQAKADTGWKVETAFASLPDGSGAQSIAIALASGTAHAIAMVLLKTGHGVKDAYVIPCDSARDQMTLLDRMTEETGALNVPMDYISAAVAQALGDGLTNGIPPAPGLIDVAAWCGLSTLRPDAKDTAELLTGLSVNADVSASSAQKRGRLINASADWGARHHLLRYWHDESDDVREVLAAAHGARAADRALWTWLETRRAWWAHQIARCAAVLDATGDPDTKIFVATAMALLDGHALKKIPIMAAIHEQTIEAWVLDDPDLPVGAGLGEFIELAEQEEPAPEGDGELSTLLDGTDMTADWIDGYLMSVVIAPKMIAPNRWLPHILEHAAAGLDPADLQRFLDIVMMRANSAIATADGQSDFEADMTQRGSGGVREWASGFHASRESFVSSWPKKSLAPTDQAILRQITEARSRGLPAPGIRIVGQWLSARHAMNLQGT
;
A
#
# COMPACT_ATOMS: atom_id res chain seq x y z
N MET A 1 -1.56 -24.49 58.33
CA MET A 1 -1.61 -24.49 59.80
C MET A 1 -1.66 -23.03 60.27
N SER A 2 -2.56 -22.67 61.21
CA SER A 2 -2.70 -21.39 61.96
C SER A 2 -2.22 -20.08 61.30
N ALA A 3 -3.05 -19.09 60.94
CA ALA A 3 -3.98 -18.28 61.77
C ALA A 3 -3.24 -17.47 62.89
N SER A 4 -3.59 -16.23 63.23
CA SER A 4 -4.83 -15.44 63.04
C SER A 4 -4.65 -13.91 63.25
N ALA A 5 -5.64 -13.10 62.82
CA ALA A 5 -5.86 -11.68 63.16
C ALA A 5 -6.45 -11.51 64.60
N PRO A 6 -7.19 -10.45 65.07
CA PRO A 6 -8.09 -9.44 64.42
C PRO A 6 -7.78 -7.97 64.84
N GLY A 7 -8.54 -6.87 64.62
CA GLY A 7 -9.88 -6.50 64.08
C GLY A 7 -10.09 -4.97 64.34
N ALA A 8 -11.23 -4.28 64.13
CA ALA A 8 -12.54 -4.53 63.50
C ALA A 8 -13.26 -3.16 63.22
N CYS A 9 -14.48 -3.14 62.64
CA CYS A 9 -15.24 -1.94 62.23
C CYS A 9 -15.95 -1.17 63.36
N THR A 10 -16.22 0.15 63.19
CA THR A 10 -17.55 0.77 63.41
C THR A 10 -17.75 2.18 62.80
N VAL A 11 -19.03 2.52 62.59
CA VAL A 11 -19.65 3.69 61.92
C VAL A 11 -19.87 4.89 62.87
N ARG A 12 -19.92 6.16 62.35
CA ARG A 12 -21.01 7.21 62.47
C ARG A 12 -20.59 8.71 62.60
N SER A 13 -21.40 9.56 61.96
CA SER A 13 -21.93 10.91 62.31
C SER A 13 -21.16 12.25 62.13
N CYS A 14 -21.69 13.06 61.19
CA CYS A 14 -22.30 14.42 61.31
C CYS A 14 -21.58 15.66 61.90
N GLY A 15 -21.76 16.78 61.19
CA GLY A 15 -21.61 18.20 61.60
C GLY A 15 -21.46 19.09 60.34
N GLU A 16 -22.52 19.65 59.75
CA GLU A 16 -23.25 20.90 60.08
C GLU A 16 -22.44 22.23 59.93
N PHE A 17 -22.72 22.96 58.82
CA PHE A 17 -23.00 24.42 58.62
C PHE A 17 -22.29 25.53 59.48
N PRO A 18 -22.28 26.85 59.09
CA PRO A 18 -23.10 27.53 58.07
C PRO A 18 -22.43 28.57 57.11
N LEU A 19 -23.24 29.06 56.16
CA LEU A 19 -23.04 30.32 55.40
C LEU A 19 -23.15 31.58 56.29
N SER A 20 -22.58 32.72 55.86
CA SER A 20 -23.35 33.98 55.61
C SER A 20 -22.54 35.25 55.24
N ALA A 21 -23.21 36.10 54.43
CA ALA A 21 -23.21 37.58 54.40
C ALA A 21 -22.16 38.42 53.60
N LEU A 22 -22.73 39.36 52.81
CA LEU A 22 -22.14 40.51 52.12
C LEU A 22 -22.05 41.76 53.05
N PRO A 23 -21.38 42.86 52.64
CA PRO A 23 -22.04 44.00 51.97
C PRO A 23 -21.22 44.57 50.77
N VAL A 24 -21.79 45.02 49.64
CA VAL A 24 -22.59 46.25 49.38
C VAL A 24 -21.84 47.57 49.65
N ASP A 25 -21.38 48.25 48.59
CA ASP A 25 -21.84 49.61 48.24
C ASP A 25 -21.36 50.09 46.84
N ALA A 26 -22.06 51.07 46.25
CA ALA A 26 -21.75 51.69 44.94
C ALA A 26 -21.64 53.23 45.07
N PRO A 27 -21.26 53.98 44.02
CA PRO A 27 -22.32 54.74 43.33
C PRO A 27 -22.16 54.97 41.81
N ARG A 28 -23.24 55.49 41.23
CA ARG A 28 -23.51 55.79 39.80
C ARG A 28 -22.84 57.06 39.26
N GLN A 29 -22.67 57.09 37.93
CA GLN A 29 -23.03 58.17 36.99
C GLN A 29 -23.05 57.51 35.58
N ALA A 30 -23.86 57.79 34.55
CA ALA A 30 -24.96 58.69 34.22
C ALA A 30 -24.84 58.91 32.68
N ALA A 31 -25.82 58.46 31.88
CA ALA A 31 -25.88 58.74 30.43
C ALA A 31 -26.57 60.10 30.15
N PRO A 32 -26.61 60.63 28.91
CA PRO A 32 -27.74 60.30 28.00
C PRO A 32 -27.51 60.42 26.47
N GLY A 33 -28.51 60.04 25.67
CA GLY A 33 -28.65 60.37 24.23
C GLY A 33 -28.61 59.14 23.30
N ALA A 34 -29.68 58.38 23.04
CA ALA A 34 -31.06 58.71 22.64
C ALA A 34 -31.18 59.20 21.17
N ASN A 35 -31.64 58.31 20.29
CA ASN A 35 -32.73 58.60 19.35
C ASN A 35 -33.37 57.28 18.84
N ASP A 36 -34.62 57.06 19.26
CA ASP A 36 -35.54 56.05 18.72
C ASP A 36 -36.14 56.48 17.37
N VAL A 37 -36.78 55.52 16.69
CA VAL A 37 -38.14 55.53 16.07
C VAL A 37 -38.14 54.36 15.06
N GLN A 38 -38.65 53.17 15.42
CA GLN A 38 -40.07 52.73 15.29
C GLN A 38 -40.54 52.69 13.82
N GLY A 39 -41.28 51.69 13.32
CA GLY A 39 -41.91 50.44 13.79
C GLY A 39 -42.56 49.79 12.54
N ALA A 40 -43.43 48.78 12.51
CA ALA A 40 -44.03 47.80 13.44
C ALA A 40 -44.61 46.66 12.53
N ALA A 41 -45.23 45.54 12.95
CA ALA A 41 -45.72 45.08 14.24
C ALA A 41 -45.78 43.53 14.30
N ASP A 42 -45.70 43.00 15.54
CA ASP A 42 -46.03 41.64 15.99
C ASP A 42 -47.58 41.44 16.07
N PRO A 43 -48.16 40.23 16.22
CA PRO A 43 -48.37 39.67 17.58
C PRO A 43 -48.34 38.13 17.72
N GLY A 44 -47.37 37.61 18.47
CA GLY A 44 -47.58 36.94 19.77
C GLY A 44 -48.35 35.61 19.90
N GLY A 45 -47.72 34.64 20.60
CA GLY A 45 -48.41 33.46 21.17
C GLY A 45 -47.50 32.59 22.04
N ARG A 46 -47.75 32.52 23.37
CA ARG A 46 -47.05 31.61 24.31
C ARG A 46 -47.99 30.51 24.81
N CYS A 47 -47.46 29.30 25.04
CA CYS A 47 -47.81 28.28 26.06
C CYS A 47 -46.99 27.01 25.72
N ALA A 48 -45.92 26.63 26.44
CA ALA A 48 -45.89 26.02 27.79
C ALA A 48 -46.54 24.62 27.86
N TRP A 49 -45.74 23.56 28.11
CA TRP A 49 -45.68 22.83 29.41
C TRP A 49 -44.84 21.54 29.38
N LEU A 50 -44.20 21.25 30.53
CA LEU A 50 -43.76 19.96 31.08
C LEU A 50 -42.51 19.26 30.53
N GLU A 51 -41.40 19.46 31.25
CA GLU A 51 -40.28 18.53 31.40
C GLU A 51 -40.65 17.35 32.32
N TRP A 52 -39.97 16.21 32.13
CA TRP A 52 -39.63 15.28 33.22
C TRP A 52 -38.26 14.65 32.92
N PRO A 53 -37.33 14.54 33.87
CA PRO A 53 -35.95 14.18 33.57
C PRO A 53 -35.71 12.67 33.50
N LEU A 54 -34.72 12.28 32.70
CA LEU A 54 -34.02 10.99 32.78
C LEU A 54 -32.51 11.25 32.93
N PRO A 55 -31.76 10.31 33.54
CA PRO A 55 -30.67 10.69 34.44
C PRO A 55 -29.31 10.86 33.74
N GLU A 56 -28.46 11.65 34.38
CA GLU A 56 -27.03 11.74 34.08
C GLU A 56 -26.38 10.35 34.13
N VAL A 57 -25.79 9.94 33.01
CA VAL A 57 -24.78 8.87 32.94
C VAL A 57 -23.43 9.57 32.75
N PRO A 58 -22.37 9.22 33.50
CA PRO A 58 -21.11 9.93 33.40
C PRO A 58 -20.49 9.77 31.99
N ALA A 59 -20.08 10.89 31.40
CA ALA A 59 -19.26 10.88 30.19
C ALA A 59 -17.85 10.36 30.53
N ALA A 60 -17.65 9.05 30.39
CA ALA A 60 -16.35 8.40 30.41
C ALA A 60 -16.12 7.71 29.07
N GLY A 61 -14.95 7.90 28.46
CA GLY A 61 -14.60 7.27 27.19
C GLY A 61 -15.00 8.05 25.94
N ARG A 62 -14.56 9.31 25.82
CA ARG A 62 -14.09 9.76 24.49
C ARG A 62 -12.71 9.14 24.32
N ALA A 63 -12.63 8.08 23.52
CA ALA A 63 -11.34 7.63 23.02
C ALA A 63 -10.73 8.79 22.22
N ALA A 64 -9.49 9.16 22.52
CA ALA A 64 -8.68 9.85 21.55
C ALA A 64 -8.60 8.96 20.31
N ALA A 65 -8.90 9.51 19.14
CA ALA A 65 -8.75 8.80 17.88
C ALA A 65 -7.25 8.68 17.55
N ILE A 66 -6.56 7.80 18.28
CA ILE A 66 -5.28 7.26 17.87
C ILE A 66 -5.57 6.46 16.62
N GLY A 67 -5.29 7.06 15.46
CA GLY A 67 -5.44 6.41 14.16
C GLY A 67 -4.53 5.20 14.10
N LEU A 68 -5.10 4.02 14.34
CA LEU A 68 -4.45 2.72 14.21
C LEU A 68 -4.31 2.36 12.73
N HIS A 69 -3.61 3.23 11.99
CA HIS A 69 -3.08 2.92 10.66
C HIS A 69 -1.91 1.95 10.86
N ILE A 70 -2.23 0.66 10.94
CA ILE A 70 -1.26 -0.39 10.69
C ILE A 70 -0.85 -0.22 9.23
N TYR A 71 0.42 0.10 8.97
CA TYR A 71 0.92 0.25 7.61
C TYR A 71 0.91 -1.12 6.91
N ASP A 72 0.21 -1.21 5.77
CA ASP A 72 0.08 -2.39 4.90
C ASP A 72 1.39 -2.78 4.18
N GLU A 73 2.47 -2.99 4.92
CA GLU A 73 3.78 -3.40 4.36
C GLU A 73 4.03 -4.92 4.48
N ALA A 74 2.98 -5.69 4.79
CA ALA A 74 2.97 -7.15 4.78
C ALA A 74 1.78 -7.67 3.96
N ILE A 75 1.91 -7.63 2.63
CA ILE A 75 0.91 -8.20 1.71
C ILE A 75 0.96 -9.74 1.83
N VAL A 76 -0.05 -10.31 2.50
CA VAL A 76 -0.22 -11.76 2.68
C VAL A 76 -1.68 -12.12 2.44
N TYR A 77 -1.98 -12.80 1.33
CA TYR A 77 -3.33 -13.25 0.97
C TYR A 77 -3.90 -14.29 1.97
N PRO A 78 -5.10 -14.08 2.56
CA PRO A 78 -5.78 -15.10 3.36
C PRO A 78 -6.97 -15.73 2.63
N CYS A 79 -6.74 -16.79 1.84
CA CYS A 79 -7.82 -17.66 1.36
C CYS A 79 -8.12 -18.77 2.38
N VAL A 80 -9.15 -18.60 3.22
CA VAL A 80 -9.65 -19.65 4.12
C VAL A 80 -11.15 -19.89 3.93
N GLY A 81 -11.49 -21.06 3.38
CA GLY A 81 -12.87 -21.42 3.01
C GLY A 81 -13.82 -21.60 4.19
N SER A 82 -14.98 -20.94 4.13
CA SER A 82 -16.01 -20.95 5.17
C SER A 82 -16.99 -22.13 5.03
N ARG A 83 -16.98 -23.05 6.01
CA ARG A 83 -17.97 -24.13 6.14
C ARG A 83 -19.27 -23.63 6.78
N ALA A 84 -20.26 -23.30 5.97
CA ALA A 84 -21.62 -22.98 6.46
C ALA A 84 -22.32 -24.20 7.09
N ARG A 85 -23.00 -24.01 8.23
CA ARG A 85 -23.93 -24.98 8.83
C ARG A 85 -25.38 -24.53 8.64
N MET A 86 -26.22 -25.39 8.08
CA MET A 86 -27.67 -25.20 7.97
C MET A 86 -28.40 -25.26 9.33
N VAL A 87 -29.39 -24.40 9.53
CA VAL A 87 -30.53 -24.57 10.48
C VAL A 87 -31.80 -23.97 9.80
N PRO A 88 -33.00 -24.57 9.91
CA PRO A 88 -34.09 -24.36 8.94
C PRO A 88 -35.21 -23.37 9.35
N ALA A 89 -36.13 -23.16 8.39
CA ALA A 89 -37.16 -22.11 8.32
C ALA A 89 -38.39 -22.22 9.26
N GLY A 90 -39.18 -21.13 9.34
CA GLY A 90 -40.50 -21.10 9.99
C GLY A 90 -41.45 -19.94 9.61
N SER A 91 -42.46 -20.26 8.80
CA SER A 91 -43.88 -19.80 8.91
C SER A 91 -44.36 -18.38 8.49
N HIS A 92 -45.08 -18.38 7.35
CA HIS A 92 -46.11 -17.46 6.78
C HIS A 92 -47.40 -17.23 7.65
N PRO A 93 -48.56 -16.63 7.19
CA PRO A 93 -48.94 -15.84 5.96
C PRO A 93 -49.73 -14.52 6.29
N LEU A 94 -50.37 -13.70 5.41
CA LEU A 94 -51.57 -13.92 4.55
C LEU A 94 -52.05 -12.63 3.78
N ILE A 95 -52.87 -12.83 2.71
CA ILE A 95 -53.98 -11.94 2.19
C ILE A 95 -53.59 -10.66 1.37
N LEU A 96 -54.19 -10.32 0.21
CA LEU A 96 -55.33 -10.87 -0.58
C LEU A 96 -55.14 -10.65 -2.11
N SER A 97 -55.87 -11.42 -2.93
CA SER A 97 -55.87 -11.43 -4.41
C SER A 97 -57.02 -10.61 -5.03
N LEU A 98 -56.98 -10.37 -6.36
CA LEU A 98 -58.16 -10.42 -7.24
C LEU A 98 -57.81 -10.41 -8.75
N PHE A 99 -58.58 -11.21 -9.52
CA PHE A 99 -58.61 -11.38 -10.99
C PHE A 99 -57.37 -11.95 -11.72
N GLY A 100 -57.57 -13.09 -12.39
CA GLY A 100 -56.62 -13.70 -13.32
C GLY A 100 -57.32 -14.46 -14.45
N TRP A 101 -56.56 -14.83 -15.48
CA TRP A 101 -56.91 -15.77 -16.55
C TRP A 101 -55.73 -16.72 -16.77
N HIS A 102 -55.98 -18.00 -17.04
CA HIS A 102 -54.95 -19.05 -17.15
C HIS A 102 -54.35 -19.19 -18.55
N CYS A 103 -53.02 -19.21 -18.66
CA CYS A 103 -52.24 -20.23 -19.39
C CYS A 103 -50.72 -20.02 -19.25
N GLY A 104 -49.97 -21.09 -18.97
CA GLY A 104 -48.54 -21.21 -19.28
C GLY A 104 -47.54 -20.53 -18.34
N GLU A 105 -47.18 -21.20 -17.23
CA GLU A 105 -46.04 -20.82 -16.40
C GLU A 105 -44.71 -21.19 -17.06
N SER A 106 -43.95 -20.19 -17.55
CA SER A 106 -42.48 -20.11 -17.58
C SER A 106 -41.99 -19.01 -18.55
N LEU A 107 -42.22 -17.72 -18.25
CA LEU A 107 -41.61 -16.61 -19.05
C LEU A 107 -41.63 -15.19 -18.44
N VAL A 108 -41.85 -15.01 -17.12
CA VAL A 108 -42.02 -13.65 -16.51
C VAL A 108 -40.91 -13.26 -15.50
N SER A 109 -39.98 -14.16 -15.17
CA SER A 109 -38.87 -13.83 -14.24
C SER A 109 -37.77 -12.93 -14.86
N LEU A 110 -37.62 -12.91 -16.19
CA LEU A 110 -36.55 -12.17 -16.88
C LEU A 110 -36.91 -10.71 -17.26
N GLY A 111 -38.17 -10.28 -17.07
CA GLY A 111 -38.64 -8.98 -17.56
C GLY A 111 -38.34 -7.75 -16.69
N LYS A 112 -37.91 -7.93 -15.42
CA LYS A 112 -37.69 -6.81 -14.48
C LYS A 112 -36.21 -6.48 -14.20
N TYR A 113 -35.31 -7.46 -14.28
CA TYR A 113 -33.87 -7.19 -14.13
C TYR A 113 -33.26 -6.59 -15.39
N GLY A 114 -33.69 -7.02 -16.59
CA GLY A 114 -33.20 -6.45 -17.85
C GLY A 114 -33.47 -4.94 -18.03
N LYS A 115 -34.54 -4.39 -17.44
CA LYS A 115 -34.91 -2.97 -17.65
C LYS A 115 -34.29 -1.97 -16.66
N LEU A 116 -33.59 -2.46 -15.64
CA LEU A 116 -32.77 -1.63 -14.73
C LEU A 116 -31.29 -1.66 -15.12
N TRP A 117 -30.83 -2.75 -15.75
CA TRP A 117 -29.47 -2.87 -16.30
C TRP A 117 -29.29 -1.97 -17.54
N TRP A 118 -30.24 -1.98 -18.47
CA TRP A 118 -30.13 -1.25 -19.75
C TRP A 118 -30.26 0.29 -19.68
N THR A 119 -30.48 0.88 -18.50
CA THR A 119 -30.51 2.34 -18.29
C THR A 119 -29.47 2.85 -17.28
N SER A 120 -28.69 1.97 -16.65
CA SER A 120 -27.70 2.34 -15.61
C SER A 120 -26.24 2.28 -16.06
N VAL A 121 -25.94 1.57 -17.16
CA VAL A 121 -24.58 1.34 -17.69
C VAL A 121 -24.02 2.53 -18.51
N LEU A 122 -24.81 3.58 -18.76
CA LEU A 122 -24.40 4.68 -19.65
C LEU A 122 -23.89 5.98 -18.98
N THR A 123 -23.90 6.10 -17.65
CA THR A 123 -23.40 7.31 -16.94
C THR A 123 -22.86 7.06 -15.51
N ARG A 124 -22.29 5.88 -15.20
CA ARG A 124 -21.65 5.63 -13.89
C ARG A 124 -20.13 5.63 -14.05
N THR A 125 -19.41 6.43 -13.26
CA THR A 125 -17.95 6.37 -13.23
C THR A 125 -17.47 5.27 -12.29
N GLU A 126 -16.25 4.79 -12.48
CA GLU A 126 -15.63 3.78 -11.63
C GLU A 126 -15.41 4.34 -10.21
N LEU A 127 -15.11 5.63 -10.12
CA LEU A 127 -15.02 6.38 -8.86
C LEU A 127 -16.36 6.40 -8.08
N ASP A 128 -17.50 6.45 -8.76
CA ASP A 128 -18.81 6.37 -8.08
C ASP A 128 -19.01 5.02 -7.40
N GLN A 129 -18.53 3.93 -8.01
CA GLN A 129 -18.63 2.59 -7.43
C GLN A 129 -17.73 2.45 -6.18
N VAL A 130 -16.55 3.07 -6.19
CA VAL A 130 -15.67 3.15 -5.01
C VAL A 130 -16.37 3.88 -3.87
N PHE A 131 -16.95 5.06 -4.10
CA PHE A 131 -17.69 5.78 -3.06
C PHE A 131 -18.97 5.09 -2.60
N GLU A 132 -19.73 4.44 -3.50
CA GLU A 132 -20.87 3.57 -3.13
C GLU A 132 -20.40 2.42 -2.22
N GLY A 133 -19.24 1.82 -2.51
CA GLY A 133 -18.62 0.77 -1.69
C GLY A 133 -18.19 1.26 -0.30
N LEU A 134 -17.40 2.34 -0.23
CA LEU A 134 -16.94 2.92 1.02
C LEU A 134 -18.11 3.33 1.94
N ALA A 135 -19.14 3.96 1.38
CA ALA A 135 -20.34 4.31 2.12
C ALA A 135 -21.11 3.09 2.66
N ALA A 136 -21.08 1.96 1.95
CA ALA A 136 -21.73 0.72 2.36
C ALA A 136 -20.95 -0.06 3.44
N THR A 137 -19.64 0.14 3.56
CA THR A 137 -18.77 -0.60 4.49
C THR A 137 -18.28 0.22 5.69
N ARG A 138 -18.86 1.39 5.98
CA ARG A 138 -18.41 2.27 7.09
C ARG A 138 -18.38 1.59 8.46
N ASP A 139 -19.30 0.65 8.72
CA ASP A 139 -19.41 -0.09 9.98
C ASP A 139 -18.60 -1.42 9.99
N ASP A 140 -17.89 -1.74 8.90
CA ASP A 140 -17.13 -3.00 8.73
C ASP A 140 -15.71 -2.69 8.21
N LEU A 141 -14.75 -2.66 9.14
CA LEU A 141 -13.36 -2.29 8.86
C LEU A 141 -12.66 -3.24 7.89
N ASP A 142 -12.95 -4.54 7.96
CA ASP A 142 -12.34 -5.52 7.05
C ASP A 142 -12.91 -5.33 5.63
N ALA A 143 -14.24 -5.25 5.49
CA ALA A 143 -14.86 -5.00 4.19
C ALA A 143 -14.48 -3.62 3.61
N ARG A 144 -14.23 -2.61 4.45
CA ARG A 144 -13.74 -1.29 4.02
C ARG A 144 -12.29 -1.33 3.54
N ARG A 145 -11.40 -2.06 4.24
CA ARG A 145 -10.02 -2.30 3.77
C ARG A 145 -10.03 -2.96 2.39
N ASP A 146 -10.84 -4.00 2.20
CA ASP A 146 -10.97 -4.68 0.91
C ASP A 146 -11.45 -3.75 -0.22
N VAL A 147 -12.33 -2.77 0.08
CA VAL A 147 -12.74 -1.74 -0.89
C VAL A 147 -11.59 -0.78 -1.22
N LEU A 148 -10.85 -0.33 -0.21
CA LEU A 148 -9.69 0.56 -0.38
C LEU A 148 -8.58 -0.12 -1.17
N GLU A 149 -8.23 -1.38 -0.87
CA GLU A 149 -7.22 -2.16 -1.58
C GLU A 149 -7.53 -2.28 -3.09
N ARG A 150 -8.78 -2.63 -3.43
CA ARG A 150 -9.21 -2.65 -4.84
C ARG A 150 -9.15 -1.27 -5.50
N ALA A 151 -9.50 -0.21 -4.74
CA ALA A 151 -9.46 1.15 -5.26
C ALA A 151 -8.02 1.65 -5.48
N THR A 152 -7.08 1.38 -4.58
CA THR A 152 -5.68 1.81 -4.73
C THR A 152 -5.01 1.11 -5.90
N HIS A 153 -5.24 -0.20 -6.07
CA HIS A 153 -4.78 -0.94 -7.24
C HIS A 153 -5.32 -0.30 -8.54
N MET A 154 -6.61 0.01 -8.60
CA MET A 154 -7.22 0.69 -9.74
C MET A 154 -6.60 2.08 -10.00
N PHE A 155 -6.33 2.87 -8.95
CA PHE A 155 -5.73 4.20 -9.07
C PHE A 155 -4.29 4.16 -9.59
N LEU A 156 -3.48 3.19 -9.15
CA LEU A 156 -2.09 3.00 -9.60
C LEU A 156 -1.98 2.68 -11.10
N HIS A 157 -3.01 2.07 -11.68
CA HIS A 157 -3.05 1.77 -13.12
C HIS A 157 -3.85 2.79 -13.95
N ARG A 158 -4.75 3.55 -13.32
CA ARG A 158 -5.70 4.47 -13.97
C ARG A 158 -5.65 5.85 -13.32
N ASN A 159 -4.47 6.46 -13.37
CA ASN A 159 -4.09 7.68 -12.67
C ASN A 159 -5.05 8.88 -12.89
N ALA A 160 -5.80 8.89 -14.00
CA ALA A 160 -6.87 9.86 -14.26
C ALA A 160 -8.00 9.84 -13.21
N LEU A 161 -8.18 8.75 -12.45
CA LEU A 161 -9.09 8.66 -11.31
C LEU A 161 -8.64 9.57 -10.17
N GLY A 162 -7.33 9.74 -9.96
CA GLY A 162 -6.77 10.70 -9.00
C GLY A 162 -7.23 12.13 -9.28
N GLY A 163 -7.20 12.56 -10.55
CA GLY A 163 -7.71 13.88 -10.95
C GLY A 163 -9.23 14.03 -10.80
N GLN A 164 -10.01 12.96 -11.02
CA GLN A 164 -11.46 12.95 -10.79
C GLN A 164 -11.79 13.05 -9.29
N MET A 165 -11.04 12.36 -8.44
CA MET A 165 -11.16 12.44 -6.99
C MET A 165 -10.90 13.86 -6.48
N ILE A 166 -9.82 14.52 -6.93
CA ILE A 166 -9.54 15.92 -6.57
C ILE A 166 -10.65 16.86 -7.05
N ALA A 167 -11.17 16.67 -8.27
CA ALA A 167 -12.27 17.50 -8.79
C ALA A 167 -13.55 17.40 -7.95
N ARG A 168 -13.91 16.18 -7.49
CA ARG A 168 -15.04 15.92 -6.61
C ARG A 168 -14.79 16.41 -5.17
N PHE A 169 -13.55 16.34 -4.70
CA PHE A 169 -13.16 16.89 -3.39
C PHE A 169 -13.33 18.42 -3.36
N CYS A 170 -13.02 19.13 -4.45
CA CYS A 170 -13.27 20.58 -4.60
C CYS A 170 -14.76 20.99 -4.61
N GLU A 171 -15.69 20.03 -4.51
CA GLU A 171 -17.14 20.25 -4.43
C GLU A 171 -17.70 19.80 -3.08
N THR A 172 -16.84 19.30 -2.19
CA THR A 172 -17.16 18.82 -0.84
C THR A 172 -17.06 19.98 0.17
N SER A 173 -17.83 19.92 1.26
CA SER A 173 -17.75 20.91 2.35
C SER A 173 -17.27 20.27 3.66
N GLU A 174 -16.76 21.07 4.59
CA GLU A 174 -16.29 20.62 5.91
C GLU A 174 -17.36 19.82 6.70
N ALA A 175 -18.64 20.11 6.48
CA ALA A 175 -19.76 19.42 7.13
C ALA A 175 -20.31 18.21 6.35
N ASP A 176 -19.70 17.83 5.23
CA ASP A 176 -20.19 16.74 4.39
C ASP A 176 -19.76 15.37 4.94
N PRO A 177 -20.68 14.43 5.22
CA PRO A 177 -20.33 13.09 5.68
C PRO A 177 -19.54 12.25 4.67
N VAL A 178 -19.35 12.67 3.41
CA VAL A 178 -18.43 12.00 2.47
C VAL A 178 -16.95 12.34 2.72
N LEU A 179 -16.64 13.35 3.55
CA LEU A 179 -15.28 13.79 3.84
C LEU A 179 -14.39 12.66 4.41
N GLU A 180 -14.95 11.79 5.25
CA GLU A 180 -14.25 10.61 5.79
C GLU A 180 -13.89 9.60 4.69
N ASP A 181 -14.82 9.30 3.78
CA ASP A 181 -14.55 8.43 2.63
C ASP A 181 -13.50 9.03 1.68
N PHE A 182 -13.44 10.35 1.55
CA PHE A 182 -12.38 11.04 0.81
C PHE A 182 -11.02 10.95 1.48
N ASN A 183 -10.93 11.19 2.79
CA ASN A 183 -9.67 11.11 3.52
C ASN A 183 -9.09 9.70 3.45
N ASP A 184 -9.93 8.67 3.63
CA ASP A 184 -9.52 7.27 3.53
C ASP A 184 -9.07 6.90 2.11
N LEU A 185 -9.83 7.29 1.08
CA LEU A 185 -9.48 6.98 -0.32
C LEU A 185 -8.21 7.72 -0.78
N LEU A 186 -8.09 9.01 -0.46
CA LEU A 186 -6.89 9.80 -0.79
C LEU A 186 -5.68 9.29 -0.01
N GLY A 187 -5.84 9.00 1.29
CA GLY A 187 -4.79 8.44 2.14
C GLY A 187 -4.30 7.10 1.60
N ALA A 188 -5.21 6.17 1.31
CA ALA A 188 -4.87 4.88 0.72
C ALA A 188 -4.18 5.04 -0.66
N ALA A 189 -4.71 5.90 -1.54
CA ALA A 189 -4.12 6.13 -2.87
C ALA A 189 -2.71 6.73 -2.80
N LEU A 190 -2.47 7.68 -1.89
CA LEU A 190 -1.14 8.25 -1.65
C LEU A 190 -0.19 7.26 -0.99
N SER A 191 -0.65 6.44 -0.03
CA SER A 191 0.16 5.38 0.58
C SER A 191 0.62 4.37 -0.46
N ALA A 192 -0.31 3.88 -1.29
CA ALA A 192 -0.02 2.95 -2.37
C ALA A 192 0.92 3.56 -3.43
N ALA A 193 0.76 4.87 -3.73
CA ALA A 193 1.66 5.59 -4.62
C ALA A 193 3.09 5.69 -4.03
N ARG A 194 3.24 6.06 -2.75
CA ARG A 194 4.52 6.04 -2.04
C ARG A 194 5.14 4.65 -2.07
N MET A 195 4.40 3.61 -1.69
CA MET A 195 4.91 2.23 -1.67
C MET A 195 5.41 1.80 -3.05
N ALA A 196 4.69 2.14 -4.12
CA ALA A 196 5.13 1.93 -5.49
C ALA A 196 6.44 2.70 -5.80
N GLN A 197 6.56 3.98 -5.42
CA GLN A 197 7.80 4.77 -5.58
C GLN A 197 9.00 4.13 -4.84
N GLU A 198 8.82 3.73 -3.59
CA GLU A 198 9.86 3.09 -2.77
C GLU A 198 10.29 1.72 -3.29
N SER A 199 9.39 0.98 -3.96
CA SER A 199 9.69 -0.25 -4.71
C SER A 199 10.24 0.03 -6.12
N GLY A 200 10.48 1.30 -6.49
CA GLY A 200 11.07 1.70 -7.76
C GLY A 200 10.11 1.64 -8.96
N GLN A 201 8.81 1.83 -8.73
CA GLN A 201 7.76 1.73 -9.74
C GLN A 201 7.25 3.13 -10.16
N LYS A 202 7.44 3.51 -11.43
CA LYS A 202 7.07 4.82 -12.00
C LYS A 202 5.55 5.05 -11.98
N ARG A 203 4.74 4.00 -11.82
CA ARG A 203 3.29 4.14 -11.61
C ARG A 203 2.95 4.88 -10.33
N GLY A 204 3.79 4.77 -9.29
CA GLY A 204 3.70 5.58 -8.07
C GLY A 204 3.92 7.06 -8.37
N ASP A 205 5.06 7.40 -8.99
CA ASP A 205 5.37 8.76 -9.44
C ASP A 205 4.22 9.34 -10.29
N ALA A 206 3.79 8.58 -11.31
CA ALA A 206 2.76 9.02 -12.23
C ALA A 206 1.38 9.19 -11.57
N LEU A 207 1.10 8.54 -10.43
CA LEU A 207 -0.12 8.75 -9.66
C LEU A 207 0.01 10.01 -8.79
N VAL A 208 1.14 10.19 -8.09
CA VAL A 208 1.42 11.42 -7.32
C VAL A 208 1.39 12.64 -8.23
N ASP A 209 2.03 12.58 -9.40
CA ASP A 209 2.03 13.63 -10.42
C ASP A 209 0.62 13.93 -10.96
N ALA A 210 -0.19 12.90 -11.21
CA ALA A 210 -1.56 13.09 -11.72
C ALA A 210 -2.48 13.76 -10.69
N ILE A 211 -2.37 13.38 -9.41
CA ILE A 211 -3.11 14.02 -8.31
C ILE A 211 -2.56 15.45 -8.09
N GLY A 212 -1.24 15.63 -8.07
CA GLY A 212 -0.58 16.93 -7.91
C GLY A 212 -0.94 17.93 -9.01
N ALA A 213 -0.91 17.51 -10.27
CA ALA A 213 -1.33 18.36 -11.40
C ALA A 213 -2.82 18.73 -11.34
N ALA A 214 -3.68 17.86 -10.79
CA ALA A 214 -5.09 18.19 -10.56
C ALA A 214 -5.27 19.20 -9.41
N VAL A 215 -4.45 19.11 -8.36
CA VAL A 215 -4.39 20.10 -7.27
C VAL A 215 -3.91 21.46 -7.79
N ASP A 216 -2.82 21.51 -8.56
CA ASP A 216 -2.31 22.74 -9.18
C ASP A 216 -3.35 23.39 -10.10
N LEU A 217 -4.07 22.59 -10.89
CA LEU A 217 -5.15 23.06 -11.75
C LEU A 217 -6.32 23.63 -10.93
N ALA A 218 -6.74 22.95 -9.86
CA ALA A 218 -7.81 23.40 -8.98
C ALA A 218 -7.42 24.70 -8.23
N ALA A 219 -6.17 24.80 -7.77
CA ALA A 219 -5.61 26.01 -7.17
C ALA A 219 -5.61 27.18 -8.16
N GLY A 220 -5.09 26.98 -9.38
CA GLY A 220 -5.04 27.99 -10.44
C GLY A 220 -6.42 28.44 -10.96
N GLN A 221 -7.45 27.61 -10.78
CA GLN A 221 -8.85 27.95 -11.04
C GLN A 221 -9.57 28.62 -9.86
N GLY A 222 -8.92 28.77 -8.70
CA GLY A 222 -9.55 29.31 -7.49
C GLY A 222 -10.58 28.39 -6.85
N ARG A 223 -10.51 27.07 -7.10
CA ARG A 223 -11.44 26.05 -6.55
C ARG A 223 -11.05 25.53 -5.16
N LEU A 224 -9.83 25.81 -4.69
CA LEU A 224 -9.31 25.34 -3.40
C LEU A 224 -9.38 26.43 -2.33
N GLU A 225 -10.39 26.35 -1.47
CA GLU A 225 -10.48 27.11 -0.22
C GLU A 225 -9.44 26.64 0.81
N SER A 226 -9.20 27.42 1.88
CA SER A 226 -8.21 27.13 2.93
C SER A 226 -8.41 25.77 3.61
N PHE A 227 -9.67 25.35 3.81
CA PHE A 227 -10.02 24.00 4.28
C PHE A 227 -9.47 22.90 3.38
N HIS A 228 -9.76 22.96 2.07
CA HIS A 228 -9.30 21.98 1.08
C HIS A 228 -7.77 21.91 1.04
N ARG A 229 -7.12 23.08 1.08
CA ARG A 229 -5.65 23.18 1.09
C ARG A 229 -5.04 22.44 2.27
N LEU A 230 -5.56 22.67 3.48
CA LEU A 230 -5.07 22.04 4.71
C LEU A 230 -5.31 20.52 4.70
N HIS A 231 -6.48 20.05 4.26
CA HIS A 231 -6.76 18.61 4.17
C HIS A 231 -5.84 17.89 3.18
N LEU A 232 -5.66 18.43 1.97
CA LEU A 232 -4.75 17.86 0.99
C LEU A 232 -3.29 17.90 1.50
N ALA A 233 -2.85 19.04 2.03
CA ALA A 233 -1.53 19.20 2.63
C ALA A 233 -1.21 18.13 3.69
N ARG A 234 -2.18 17.92 4.59
CA ARG A 234 -2.13 16.89 5.63
C ARG A 234 -2.02 15.48 5.05
N SER A 235 -2.86 15.13 4.08
CA SER A 235 -2.86 13.79 3.48
C SER A 235 -1.53 13.42 2.81
N TRP A 236 -0.81 14.37 2.20
CA TRP A 236 0.54 14.12 1.68
C TRP A 236 1.56 13.90 2.81
N ALA A 237 1.55 14.76 3.83
CA ALA A 237 2.48 14.64 4.97
C ALA A 237 2.29 13.33 5.75
N GLN A 238 1.04 12.91 5.98
CA GLN A 238 0.71 11.62 6.59
C GLN A 238 1.24 10.43 5.81
N ASN A 239 1.31 10.55 4.49
CA ASN A 239 1.85 9.53 3.60
C ASN A 239 3.34 9.76 3.26
N GLY A 240 4.07 10.60 4.02
CA GLY A 240 5.50 10.83 3.83
C GLY A 240 5.87 11.47 2.48
N LEU A 241 4.90 11.98 1.72
CA LEU A 241 5.09 12.55 0.38
C LEU A 241 5.32 14.06 0.45
N SER A 242 6.02 14.59 -0.57
CA SER A 242 6.16 16.05 -0.75
C SER A 242 4.88 16.64 -1.38
N PRO A 243 4.17 17.55 -0.70
CA PRO A 243 2.94 18.15 -1.22
C PRO A 243 3.20 19.22 -2.29
N PRO A 244 2.27 19.42 -3.25
CA PRO A 244 2.32 20.53 -4.19
C PRO A 244 2.39 21.90 -3.50
N VAL A 245 3.27 22.78 -3.97
CA VAL A 245 3.42 24.17 -3.47
C VAL A 245 2.11 24.95 -3.60
N ALA A 246 1.25 24.59 -4.55
CA ALA A 246 -0.07 25.20 -4.71
C ALA A 246 -1.03 24.99 -3.52
N LEU A 247 -0.68 24.14 -2.54
CA LEU A 247 -1.40 23.95 -1.28
C LEU A 247 -1.01 24.96 -0.19
N GLU A 248 0.06 25.74 -0.36
CA GLU A 248 0.42 26.79 0.60
C GLU A 248 -0.72 27.83 0.73
N LEU A 249 -0.93 28.34 1.94
CA LEU A 249 -1.99 29.28 2.26
C LEU A 249 -1.56 30.72 1.92
N SER A 250 -1.99 31.20 0.74
CA SER A 250 -1.63 32.54 0.23
C SER A 250 -2.03 33.69 1.16
N GLU A 251 -3.08 33.56 1.96
CA GLU A 251 -3.49 34.57 2.95
C GLU A 251 -2.47 34.72 4.09
N MET A 252 -1.71 33.65 4.39
CA MET A 252 -0.56 33.71 5.29
C MET A 252 0.67 34.28 4.57
N ALA A 253 0.81 34.02 3.27
CA ALA A 253 1.88 34.55 2.44
C ALA A 253 1.79 36.07 2.27
N ASP A 254 0.61 36.66 2.01
CA ASP A 254 0.47 38.11 1.86
C ASP A 254 0.74 38.87 3.17
N ASN A 255 0.33 38.31 4.31
CA ASN A 255 0.66 38.88 5.62
C ASN A 255 2.16 38.76 5.94
N SER A 256 2.82 37.64 5.62
CA SER A 256 4.26 37.44 5.92
C SER A 256 5.21 38.08 4.91
N ALA A 257 4.80 38.22 3.64
CA ALA A 257 5.57 38.93 2.61
C ALA A 257 5.48 40.45 2.75
N THR A 258 4.36 40.99 3.24
CA THR A 258 4.19 42.42 3.46
C THR A 258 4.73 42.86 4.83
N HIS A 259 4.73 41.98 5.84
CA HIS A 259 5.25 42.26 7.17
C HIS A 259 6.22 41.16 7.65
N ALA A 260 7.50 41.52 7.79
CA ALA A 260 8.49 40.78 8.55
C ALA A 260 8.26 40.91 10.08
N HIS A 261 7.01 40.81 10.51
CA HIS A 261 6.67 40.63 11.92
C HIS A 261 6.73 39.13 12.22
N PRO A 262 7.42 38.71 13.30
CA PRO A 262 7.31 37.34 13.76
C PRO A 262 5.83 37.04 14.08
N PRO A 263 5.39 35.77 13.94
CA PRO A 263 4.06 35.36 14.39
C PRO A 263 3.83 35.81 15.84
N ASP A 264 2.62 36.28 16.14
CA ASP A 264 2.26 36.82 17.45
C ASP A 264 2.57 35.79 18.55
N PRO A 265 3.50 36.07 19.49
CA PRO A 265 3.89 35.11 20.51
C PRO A 265 2.71 34.64 21.37
N GLU A 266 1.77 35.53 21.72
CA GLU A 266 0.61 35.15 22.54
C GLU A 266 -0.30 34.15 21.79
N ALA A 267 -0.54 34.38 20.49
CA ALA A 267 -1.33 33.48 19.65
C ALA A 267 -0.64 32.13 19.41
N LEU A 268 0.69 32.11 19.23
CA LEU A 268 1.45 30.86 19.19
C LEU A 268 1.42 30.12 20.53
N GLU A 269 1.52 30.83 21.65
CA GLU A 269 1.48 30.24 22.99
C GLU A 269 0.13 29.62 23.32
N GLU A 270 -0.98 30.19 22.82
CA GLU A 270 -2.31 29.57 22.86
C GLU A 270 -2.39 28.34 21.94
N LEU A 271 -1.98 28.45 20.66
CA LEU A 271 -1.96 27.31 19.73
C LEU A 271 -1.16 26.13 20.26
N PHE A 272 0.05 26.36 20.78
CA PHE A 272 0.87 25.29 21.37
C PHE A 272 0.26 24.71 22.64
N ARG A 273 -0.47 25.49 23.44
CA ARG A 273 -1.17 24.98 24.62
C ARG A 273 -2.26 24.00 24.21
N ASP A 274 -3.04 24.35 23.19
CA ASP A 274 -4.12 23.53 22.68
C ASP A 274 -3.60 22.28 21.98
N LEU A 275 -2.55 22.38 21.16
CA LEU A 275 -1.91 21.23 20.51
C LEU A 275 -1.26 20.27 21.53
N VAL A 276 -0.60 20.79 22.57
CA VAL A 276 -0.04 19.96 23.66
C VAL A 276 -1.15 19.23 24.43
N ALA A 277 -2.29 19.88 24.64
CA ALA A 277 -3.46 19.26 25.27
C ALA A 277 -4.13 18.20 24.38
N GLN A 278 -4.20 18.43 23.06
CA GLN A 278 -4.73 17.47 22.09
C GLN A 278 -3.80 16.25 21.90
N ALA A 279 -2.50 16.43 22.08
CA ALA A 279 -1.50 15.36 22.05
C ALA A 279 -1.38 14.60 23.39
N ASP A 280 -2.22 14.89 24.40
CA ASP A 280 -2.12 14.36 25.77
C ASP A 280 -0.72 14.51 26.41
N GLY A 281 0.06 15.50 25.96
CA GLY A 281 1.45 15.72 26.38
C GLY A 281 2.49 14.82 25.70
N ASP A 282 2.12 14.00 24.71
CA ASP A 282 3.06 13.21 23.92
C ASP A 282 3.78 14.07 22.87
N ALA A 283 5.11 13.99 22.87
CA ALA A 283 5.96 14.83 22.03
C ALA A 283 5.95 14.39 20.55
N LEU A 284 5.74 13.10 20.27
CA LEU A 284 5.74 12.54 18.92
C LEU A 284 4.39 12.79 18.24
N ALA A 285 3.28 12.66 18.97
CA ALA A 285 1.96 13.08 18.51
C ALA A 285 1.92 14.58 18.20
N LEU A 286 2.51 15.43 19.05
CA LEU A 286 2.68 16.87 18.79
C LEU A 286 3.56 17.13 17.55
N HIS A 287 4.65 16.38 17.37
CA HIS A 287 5.50 16.45 16.18
C HIS A 287 4.71 16.13 14.91
N THR A 288 3.94 15.04 14.92
CA THR A 288 3.12 14.61 13.79
C THR A 288 2.07 15.66 13.46
N ALA A 289 1.29 16.13 14.45
CA ALA A 289 0.27 17.16 14.24
C ALA A 289 0.83 18.46 13.64
N LEU A 290 2.01 18.92 14.09
CA LEU A 290 2.67 20.09 13.52
C LEU A 290 3.21 19.82 12.10
N THR A 291 3.84 18.67 11.89
CA THR A 291 4.41 18.29 10.59
C THR A 291 3.34 18.08 9.52
N GLU A 292 2.15 17.63 9.91
CA GLU A 292 0.95 17.57 9.05
C GLU A 292 0.47 18.96 8.60
N MET A 293 0.61 19.99 9.44
CA MET A 293 0.23 21.37 9.09
C MET A 293 1.32 22.12 8.30
N PHE A 294 2.59 21.77 8.50
CA PHE A 294 3.75 22.46 7.92
C PHE A 294 3.67 22.68 6.40
N PRO A 295 3.26 21.72 5.56
CA PRO A 295 3.02 21.92 4.13
C PRO A 295 2.17 23.13 3.75
N ALA A 296 1.11 23.43 4.51
CA ALA A 296 0.21 24.54 4.22
C ALA A 296 0.80 25.90 4.62
N MET A 297 1.85 25.90 5.45
CA MET A 297 2.55 27.11 5.92
C MET A 297 3.64 27.55 4.93
N PRO A 298 3.78 28.86 4.66
CA PRO A 298 4.93 29.42 3.94
C PRO A 298 6.26 29.03 4.62
N PRO A 299 7.34 28.73 3.86
CA PRO A 299 8.59 28.22 4.42
C PRO A 299 9.20 29.05 5.54
N ALA A 300 9.20 30.38 5.42
CA ALA A 300 9.75 31.28 6.45
C ALA A 300 8.96 31.25 7.77
N LEU A 301 7.63 31.03 7.71
CA LEU A 301 6.81 30.87 8.90
C LEU A 301 7.05 29.48 9.53
N ARG A 302 7.17 28.44 8.71
CA ARG A 302 7.47 27.07 9.15
C ARG A 302 8.78 27.02 9.96
N ASP A 303 9.86 27.60 9.43
CA ASP A 303 11.14 27.70 10.12
C ASP A 303 11.03 28.52 11.43
N ALA A 304 10.27 29.62 11.43
CA ALA A 304 10.07 30.43 12.63
C ALA A 304 9.26 29.70 13.72
N VAL A 305 8.23 28.93 13.36
CA VAL A 305 7.42 28.11 14.27
C VAL A 305 8.28 27.01 14.91
N VAL A 306 9.13 26.34 14.12
CA VAL A 306 10.09 25.33 14.60
C VAL A 306 11.08 25.95 15.60
N GLU A 307 11.74 27.05 15.22
CA GLU A 307 12.74 27.72 16.06
C GLU A 307 12.14 28.24 17.37
N PHE A 308 10.98 28.90 17.30
CA PHE A 308 10.24 29.38 18.46
C PHE A 308 9.83 28.23 19.39
N ALA A 309 9.28 27.15 18.85
CA ALA A 309 8.88 25.99 19.64
C ALA A 309 10.07 25.40 20.40
N VAL A 310 11.17 25.05 19.72
CA VAL A 310 12.33 24.41 20.36
C VAL A 310 12.99 25.31 21.42
N ALA A 311 12.98 26.62 21.23
CA ALA A 311 13.53 27.59 22.19
C ALA A 311 12.80 27.63 23.55
N ARG A 312 11.54 27.16 23.62
CA ARG A 312 10.73 27.19 24.85
C ARG A 312 11.34 26.37 25.99
N PRO A 313 11.18 26.75 27.26
CA PRO A 313 11.81 26.06 28.39
C PRO A 313 11.23 24.66 28.68
N ASP A 314 9.98 24.36 28.28
CA ASP A 314 9.33 23.10 28.65
C ASP A 314 10.04 21.89 28.02
N PRO A 315 10.13 20.73 28.72
CA PRO A 315 10.86 19.55 28.23
C PRO A 315 10.30 18.95 26.93
N ILE A 316 8.97 19.00 26.76
CA ILE A 316 8.28 18.49 25.55
C ILE A 316 8.82 19.14 24.27
N PHE A 317 9.14 20.44 24.30
CA PHE A 317 9.72 21.14 23.16
C PHE A 317 11.20 20.80 22.91
N ALA A 318 11.92 20.31 23.92
CA ALA A 318 13.27 19.78 23.72
C ALA A 318 13.24 18.44 22.99
N GLN A 319 12.25 17.60 23.30
CA GLN A 319 12.01 16.33 22.61
C GLN A 319 11.49 16.58 21.18
N LEU A 320 10.57 17.55 21.01
CA LEU A 320 10.10 18.01 19.70
C LEU A 320 11.25 18.47 18.78
N GLY A 321 12.18 19.27 19.32
CA GLY A 321 13.39 19.66 18.58
C GLY A 321 14.30 18.49 18.21
N CYS A 322 14.35 17.45 19.04
CA CYS A 322 15.13 16.24 18.74
C CYS A 322 14.57 15.49 17.51
N TYR A 323 13.24 15.39 17.38
CA TYR A 323 12.61 14.84 16.18
C TYR A 323 12.92 15.66 14.92
N TRP A 324 12.85 16.99 15.02
CA TRP A 324 13.12 17.87 13.88
C TRP A 324 14.58 17.88 13.43
N LEU A 325 15.54 17.51 14.28
CA LEU A 325 16.94 17.31 13.87
C LEU A 325 17.17 16.11 12.94
N VAL A 326 16.25 15.14 12.92
CA VAL A 326 16.24 14.01 11.95
C VAL A 326 15.16 14.17 10.87
N ASN A 327 14.55 15.34 10.74
CA ASN A 327 13.61 15.62 9.65
C ASN A 327 14.34 15.59 8.29
N PRO A 328 13.74 15.09 7.19
CA PRO A 328 14.36 15.10 5.85
C PRO A 328 14.70 16.50 5.31
N ALA A 329 13.94 17.54 5.69
CA ALA A 329 14.16 18.91 5.22
C ALA A 329 15.28 19.62 6.01
N ALA A 330 16.34 20.05 5.30
CA ALA A 330 17.48 20.73 5.90
C ALA A 330 17.14 22.05 6.63
N THR A 331 16.13 22.80 6.16
CA THR A 331 15.72 24.06 6.82
C THR A 331 15.09 23.80 8.19
N ILE A 332 14.32 22.72 8.32
CA ILE A 332 13.70 22.28 9.58
C ILE A 332 14.76 21.83 10.58
N ARG A 333 15.75 21.04 10.14
CA ARG A 333 16.92 20.69 10.96
C ARG A 333 17.66 21.96 11.44
N GLY A 334 17.89 22.91 10.53
CA GLY A 334 18.55 24.17 10.83
C GLY A 334 17.78 25.05 11.82
N ALA A 335 16.45 25.15 11.68
CA ALA A 335 15.58 25.88 12.60
C ALA A 335 15.56 25.24 14.00
N ALA A 336 15.51 23.90 14.09
CA ALA A 336 15.61 23.19 15.35
C ALA A 336 16.97 23.40 16.03
N ALA A 337 18.06 23.37 15.26
CA ALA A 337 19.41 23.67 15.78
C ALA A 337 19.51 25.11 16.34
N ARG A 338 18.94 26.11 15.66
CA ARG A 338 18.88 27.50 16.19
C ARG A 338 18.05 27.59 17.47
N GLY A 339 16.91 26.90 17.55
CA GLY A 339 16.12 26.81 18.77
C GLY A 339 16.89 26.20 19.95
N PHE A 340 17.71 25.16 19.72
CA PHE A 340 18.59 24.61 20.75
C PHE A 340 19.73 25.56 21.17
N ALA A 341 20.26 26.37 20.24
CA ALA A 341 21.21 27.43 20.59
C ALA A 341 20.54 28.48 21.50
N ALA A 342 19.31 28.89 21.20
CA ALA A 342 18.53 29.79 22.05
C ALA A 342 18.28 29.19 23.46
N ARG A 343 18.01 27.88 23.58
CA ARG A 343 17.93 27.21 24.90
C ARG A 343 19.24 27.26 25.67
N LEU A 344 20.38 27.12 24.99
CA LEU A 344 21.70 27.18 25.61
C LEU A 344 22.01 28.59 26.10
N ASP A 345 21.79 29.62 25.26
CA ASP A 345 22.00 31.02 25.59
C ASP A 345 21.10 31.50 26.74
N ALA A 346 19.85 31.02 26.79
CA ALA A 346 18.92 31.26 27.90
C ALA A 346 19.22 30.43 29.16
N GLY A 347 20.17 29.50 29.12
CA GLY A 347 20.53 28.63 30.25
C GLY A 347 19.47 27.58 30.62
N VAL A 348 18.55 27.26 29.70
CA VAL A 348 17.46 26.28 29.88
C VAL A 348 17.69 24.95 29.14
N LEU A 349 18.85 24.77 28.52
CA LEU A 349 19.24 23.49 27.93
C LEU A 349 19.58 22.47 29.05
N SER A 350 18.86 21.34 29.08
CA SER A 350 19.06 20.32 30.09
C SER A 350 20.24 19.38 29.76
N GLY A 351 20.80 18.74 30.79
CA GLY A 351 21.78 17.67 30.61
C GLY A 351 21.21 16.46 29.87
N GLU A 352 19.92 16.13 30.04
CA GLU A 352 19.26 15.04 29.32
C GLU A 352 19.17 15.36 27.82
N THR A 353 18.75 16.58 27.47
CA THR A 353 18.74 17.08 26.08
C THR A 353 20.15 17.02 25.49
N THR A 354 21.17 17.45 26.24
CA THR A 354 22.58 17.38 25.83
C THR A 354 23.03 15.93 25.56
N ALA A 355 22.58 14.97 26.38
CA ALA A 355 22.86 13.56 26.16
C ALA A 355 22.17 13.00 24.90
N ARG A 356 20.90 13.37 24.65
CA ARG A 356 20.17 13.01 23.41
C ARG A 356 20.84 13.59 22.17
N LEU A 357 21.20 14.88 22.18
CA LEU A 357 21.96 15.54 21.11
C LEU A 357 23.30 14.84 20.81
N THR A 358 23.99 14.33 21.84
CA THR A 358 25.25 13.59 21.69
C THR A 358 25.09 12.26 20.94
N VAL A 359 23.90 11.64 20.99
CA VAL A 359 23.55 10.47 20.18
C VAL A 359 23.15 10.91 18.77
N LEU A 360 22.21 11.86 18.69
CA LEU A 360 21.61 12.35 17.45
C LEU A 360 22.63 12.92 16.46
N ARG A 361 23.70 13.56 16.91
CA ARG A 361 24.77 14.06 16.02
C ARG A 361 25.35 12.97 15.09
N SER A 362 25.22 11.69 15.46
CA SER A 362 25.67 10.56 14.62
C SER A 362 24.58 10.02 13.68
N TRP A 363 23.34 10.47 13.82
CA TRP A 363 22.19 10.08 12.99
C TRP A 363 21.73 11.21 12.06
N MET A 364 22.40 12.37 12.09
CA MET A 364 22.10 13.53 11.26
C MET A 364 22.89 13.47 9.93
N PRO A 365 22.31 13.96 8.82
CA PRO A 365 23.04 14.26 7.60
C PRO A 365 24.17 15.28 7.85
N GLN A 366 25.18 15.30 6.97
CA GLN A 366 26.28 16.25 7.03
C GLN A 366 25.84 17.62 6.46
N ASP A 367 25.42 18.53 7.32
CA ASP A 367 24.95 19.87 6.95
C ASP A 367 25.18 20.94 8.05
N GLU A 368 24.73 22.17 7.81
CA GLU A 368 24.84 23.30 8.74
C GLU A 368 24.13 23.07 10.09
N ALA A 369 23.10 22.22 10.13
CA ALA A 369 22.40 21.91 11.37
C ALA A 369 23.26 21.00 12.26
N LEU A 370 23.98 20.05 11.67
CA LEU A 370 24.97 19.23 12.40
C LEU A 370 26.11 20.10 12.94
N ASP A 371 26.67 21.02 12.13
CA ASP A 371 27.69 21.97 12.60
C ASP A 371 27.19 22.82 13.79
N GLY A 372 25.93 23.25 13.74
CA GLY A 372 25.24 23.94 14.84
C GLY A 372 25.13 23.09 16.11
N VAL A 373 24.68 21.83 15.99
CA VAL A 373 24.60 20.88 17.11
C VAL A 373 25.99 20.60 17.70
N ASP A 374 27.02 20.43 16.88
CA ASP A 374 28.40 20.24 17.36
C ASP A 374 28.99 21.49 18.03
N GLN A 375 28.53 22.70 17.68
CA GLN A 375 28.85 23.92 18.44
C GLN A 375 28.13 23.96 19.80
N ILE A 376 26.83 23.68 19.82
CA ILE A 376 26.01 23.62 21.05
C ILE A 376 26.59 22.59 22.05
N LEU A 377 26.95 21.40 21.59
CA LEU A 377 27.57 20.36 22.43
C LEU A 377 28.93 20.81 22.99
N ARG A 378 29.76 21.49 22.19
CA ARG A 378 31.06 22.03 22.65
C ARG A 378 30.90 23.09 23.73
N ASP A 379 29.87 23.94 23.64
CA ASP A 379 29.60 24.98 24.63
C ASP A 379 28.88 24.47 25.88
N ALA A 380 27.94 23.52 25.74
CA ALA A 380 27.31 22.81 26.85
C ALA A 380 28.34 22.01 27.70
N LEU A 381 29.40 21.48 27.07
CA LEU A 381 30.51 20.86 27.78
C LEU A 381 31.34 21.87 28.59
N ARG A 382 31.46 23.12 28.13
CA ARG A 382 32.16 24.20 28.87
C ARG A 382 31.37 24.66 30.10
N THR A 383 30.04 24.55 30.08
CA THR A 383 29.16 24.86 31.22
C THR A 383 28.92 23.67 32.16
N GLY A 384 29.41 22.48 31.81
CA GLY A 384 29.38 21.28 32.67
C GLY A 384 28.14 20.38 32.50
N LEU A 385 27.33 20.58 31.46
CA LEU A 385 26.05 19.86 31.26
C LEU A 385 26.20 18.41 30.75
N GLY A 386 27.41 17.97 30.39
CA GLY A 386 27.65 16.72 29.64
C GLY A 386 27.71 15.41 30.42
N GLN A 387 27.07 15.27 31.60
CA GLN A 387 27.16 14.06 32.44
C GLN A 387 25.83 13.39 32.80
N ALA A 388 24.69 13.83 32.25
CA ALA A 388 23.42 13.14 32.48
C ALA A 388 23.36 11.81 31.70
N LYS A 389 22.98 10.74 32.38
CA LYS A 389 22.53 9.50 31.73
C LYS A 389 21.01 9.45 31.78
N ALA A 390 20.36 9.34 30.62
CA ALA A 390 18.94 9.02 30.58
C ALA A 390 18.74 7.57 31.07
N ASP A 391 17.98 7.41 32.15
CA ASP A 391 17.43 6.13 32.60
C ASP A 391 15.92 6.25 32.51
N THR A 392 15.32 5.45 31.62
CA THR A 392 13.89 5.50 31.31
C THR A 392 13.07 4.54 32.17
N GLY A 393 13.72 3.69 32.98
CA GLY A 393 13.07 2.68 33.82
C GLY A 393 12.46 1.48 33.07
N TRP A 394 12.33 1.58 31.74
CA TRP A 394 11.85 0.49 30.88
C TRP A 394 12.85 -0.66 30.80
N LYS A 395 12.30 -1.87 30.70
CA LYS A 395 13.06 -3.11 30.50
C LYS A 395 12.53 -3.82 29.27
N VAL A 396 13.44 -4.29 28.43
CA VAL A 396 13.12 -5.24 27.37
C VAL A 396 12.81 -6.60 27.99
N GLU A 397 11.63 -7.14 27.69
CA GLU A 397 11.22 -8.50 28.09
C GLU A 397 11.56 -9.53 27.01
N THR A 398 11.30 -9.19 25.74
CA THR A 398 11.60 -10.00 24.56
C THR A 398 11.64 -9.14 23.30
N ALA A 399 12.31 -9.58 22.25
CA ALA A 399 12.30 -8.93 20.94
C ALA A 399 12.04 -9.95 19.83
N PHE A 400 11.39 -9.51 18.76
CA PHE A 400 11.06 -10.29 17.58
C PHE A 400 11.50 -9.54 16.33
N ALA A 401 11.96 -10.28 15.31
CA ALA A 401 12.26 -9.73 14.00
C ALA A 401 11.74 -10.66 12.90
N SER A 402 11.08 -10.11 11.88
CA SER A 402 10.78 -10.86 10.66
C SER A 402 12.05 -11.19 9.89
N LEU A 403 11.97 -12.16 8.97
CA LEU A 403 12.89 -12.15 7.83
C LEU A 403 12.56 -10.94 6.94
N PRO A 404 13.53 -10.40 6.18
CA PRO A 404 13.22 -9.46 5.12
C PRO A 404 12.31 -10.07 4.03
N ASP A 405 11.41 -9.26 3.49
CA ASP A 405 10.63 -9.57 2.28
C ASP A 405 11.48 -9.43 0.99
N GLY A 406 10.85 -9.54 -0.18
CA GLY A 406 11.53 -9.33 -1.48
C GLY A 406 11.94 -7.87 -1.73
N SER A 407 11.22 -6.91 -1.14
CA SER A 407 11.48 -5.47 -1.23
C SER A 407 12.59 -4.98 -0.27
N GLY A 408 13.04 -5.84 0.65
CA GLY A 408 14.00 -5.54 1.70
C GLY A 408 13.41 -4.88 2.95
N ALA A 409 12.09 -4.83 3.10
CA ALA A 409 11.39 -4.44 4.32
C ALA A 409 11.49 -5.54 5.39
N GLN A 410 11.65 -5.12 6.65
CA GLN A 410 11.80 -6.01 7.81
C GLN A 410 11.20 -5.36 9.05
N SER A 411 10.28 -6.06 9.72
CA SER A 411 9.60 -5.60 10.92
C SER A 411 10.28 -6.12 12.18
N ILE A 412 10.42 -5.25 13.19
CA ILE A 412 10.94 -5.54 14.51
C ILE A 412 9.90 -5.09 15.55
N ALA A 413 9.64 -5.94 16.54
CA ALA A 413 8.83 -5.60 17.71
C ALA A 413 9.56 -5.95 19.00
N ILE A 414 9.53 -5.05 19.98
CA ILE A 414 10.25 -5.19 21.25
C ILE A 414 9.26 -5.00 22.39
N ALA A 415 9.04 -6.05 23.18
CA ALA A 415 8.19 -6.02 24.36
C ALA A 415 8.90 -5.27 25.50
N LEU A 416 8.24 -4.25 26.04
CA LEU A 416 8.76 -3.37 27.07
C LEU A 416 7.86 -3.39 28.32
N ALA A 417 8.46 -3.38 29.50
CA ALA A 417 7.76 -3.25 30.78
C ALA A 417 8.43 -2.25 31.72
N SER A 418 7.62 -1.45 32.43
CA SER A 418 8.06 -0.50 33.46
C SER A 418 7.06 -0.50 34.62
N GLY A 419 7.39 -1.22 35.69
CA GLY A 419 6.50 -1.40 36.85
C GLY A 419 5.26 -2.20 36.48
N THR A 420 4.12 -1.52 36.29
CA THR A 420 2.84 -2.10 35.81
C THR A 420 2.47 -1.64 34.40
N ALA A 421 3.26 -0.75 33.79
CA ALA A 421 3.04 -0.30 32.42
C ALA A 421 3.71 -1.27 31.43
N HIS A 422 3.02 -1.53 30.33
CA HIS A 422 3.47 -2.38 29.22
C HIS A 422 3.45 -1.57 27.93
N ALA A 423 4.37 -1.88 27.00
CA ALA A 423 4.41 -1.25 25.69
C ALA A 423 5.10 -2.16 24.66
N ILE A 424 4.89 -1.89 23.38
CA ILE A 424 5.64 -2.50 22.27
C ILE A 424 6.33 -1.39 21.50
N ALA A 425 7.65 -1.43 21.42
CA ALA A 425 8.38 -0.61 20.44
C ALA A 425 8.39 -1.33 19.09
N MET A 426 7.93 -0.64 18.06
CA MET A 426 7.91 -1.09 16.67
C MET A 426 9.02 -0.39 15.89
N VAL A 427 9.72 -1.12 15.01
CA VAL A 427 10.71 -0.56 14.08
C VAL A 427 10.59 -1.26 12.73
N LEU A 428 10.57 -0.47 11.65
CA LEU A 428 10.56 -0.92 10.27
C LEU A 428 11.88 -0.55 9.59
N LEU A 429 12.61 -1.55 9.11
CA LEU A 429 13.86 -1.38 8.37
C LEU A 429 13.60 -1.68 6.88
N LYS A 430 14.02 -0.81 5.95
CA LYS A 430 13.94 -1.09 4.51
C LYS A 430 15.26 -0.79 3.80
N THR A 431 15.78 -1.73 3.01
CA THR A 431 17.03 -1.54 2.26
C THR A 431 16.93 -0.31 1.34
N GLY A 432 18.01 0.48 1.28
CA GLY A 432 18.08 1.76 0.57
C GLY A 432 17.43 2.93 1.29
N HIS A 433 16.64 2.68 2.35
CA HIS A 433 15.91 3.69 3.12
C HIS A 433 16.38 3.77 4.57
N GLY A 434 16.91 2.67 5.12
CA GLY A 434 17.36 2.58 6.50
C GLY A 434 16.22 2.34 7.49
N VAL A 435 16.18 3.11 8.58
CA VAL A 435 15.10 3.04 9.59
C VAL A 435 13.94 3.89 9.12
N LYS A 436 12.97 3.24 8.47
CA LYS A 436 11.88 3.86 7.73
C LYS A 436 10.73 4.31 8.61
N ASP A 437 10.38 3.50 9.62
CA ASP A 437 9.43 3.89 10.67
C ASP A 437 9.90 3.34 12.02
N ALA A 438 9.53 4.02 13.10
CA ALA A 438 9.77 3.61 14.48
C ALA A 438 8.84 4.36 15.43
N TYR A 439 8.13 3.64 16.29
CA TYR A 439 7.18 4.21 17.26
C TYR A 439 7.00 3.26 18.46
N VAL A 440 6.26 3.72 19.48
CA VAL A 440 5.93 2.90 20.66
C VAL A 440 4.42 2.87 20.86
N ILE A 441 3.87 1.66 21.02
CA ILE A 441 2.47 1.38 21.32
C ILE A 441 2.35 1.14 22.83
N PRO A 442 1.69 2.00 23.61
CA PRO A 442 1.29 1.68 24.98
C PRO A 442 0.29 0.52 24.99
N CYS A 443 0.42 -0.42 25.93
CA CYS A 443 -0.51 -1.55 26.07
C CYS A 443 -1.25 -1.47 27.41
N ASP A 444 -2.55 -1.74 27.40
CA ASP A 444 -3.39 -1.70 28.62
C ASP A 444 -2.98 -2.76 29.65
N SER A 445 -2.34 -3.85 29.19
CA SER A 445 -1.84 -4.92 30.04
C SER A 445 -0.84 -5.82 29.33
N ALA A 446 -0.12 -6.66 30.09
CA ALA A 446 0.70 -7.75 29.55
C ALA A 446 -0.07 -8.70 28.61
N ARG A 447 -1.39 -8.86 28.79
CA ARG A 447 -2.22 -9.71 27.92
C ARG A 447 -2.47 -9.06 26.56
N ASP A 448 -2.72 -7.75 26.57
CA ASP A 448 -2.92 -6.94 25.37
C ASP A 448 -1.62 -6.90 24.55
N GLN A 449 -0.50 -6.61 25.21
CA GLN A 449 0.86 -6.73 24.68
C GLN A 449 1.12 -8.09 24.01
N MET A 450 0.82 -9.20 24.70
CA MET A 450 0.95 -10.55 24.12
C MET A 450 0.06 -10.73 22.87
N THR A 451 -1.19 -10.24 22.92
CA THR A 451 -2.15 -10.39 21.82
C THR A 451 -1.72 -9.65 20.56
N LEU A 452 -1.10 -8.47 20.71
CA LEU A 452 -0.53 -7.70 19.60
C LEU A 452 0.71 -8.38 19.02
N LEU A 453 1.59 -8.92 19.87
CA LEU A 453 2.78 -9.66 19.44
C LEU A 453 2.41 -10.96 18.72
N ASP A 454 1.47 -11.74 19.26
CA ASP A 454 1.01 -13.00 18.68
C ASP A 454 0.54 -12.77 17.23
N ARG A 455 -0.36 -11.81 16.99
CA ARG A 455 -0.85 -11.43 15.65
C ARG A 455 0.29 -11.10 14.69
N MET A 456 1.18 -10.19 15.08
CA MET A 456 2.32 -9.80 14.25
C MET A 456 3.23 -11.00 13.93
N THR A 457 3.45 -11.92 14.88
CA THR A 457 4.25 -13.14 14.63
C THR A 457 3.52 -14.16 13.75
N GLU A 458 2.19 -14.25 13.81
CA GLU A 458 1.38 -15.09 12.92
C GLU A 458 1.40 -14.55 11.47
N GLU A 459 1.31 -13.24 11.28
CA GLU A 459 1.30 -12.56 9.98
C GLU A 459 2.69 -12.54 9.30
N THR A 460 3.76 -12.27 10.06
CA THR A 460 5.11 -12.07 9.50
C THR A 460 6.04 -13.28 9.64
N GLY A 461 5.66 -14.28 10.45
CA GLY A 461 6.56 -15.36 10.86
C GLY A 461 7.77 -14.87 11.68
N ALA A 462 7.64 -13.75 12.39
CA ALA A 462 8.76 -13.14 13.13
C ALA A 462 9.33 -14.05 14.23
N LEU A 463 10.65 -14.07 14.30
CA LEU A 463 11.44 -14.95 15.17
C LEU A 463 11.90 -14.19 16.42
N ASN A 464 11.92 -14.87 17.57
CA ASN A 464 12.46 -14.31 18.81
C ASN A 464 13.98 -14.15 18.70
N VAL A 465 14.48 -12.92 18.85
CA VAL A 465 15.88 -12.55 18.61
C VAL A 465 16.51 -11.82 19.81
N PRO A 466 17.83 -11.98 20.05
CA PRO A 466 18.52 -11.25 21.09
C PRO A 466 18.64 -9.74 20.77
N MET A 467 18.67 -8.89 21.79
CA MET A 467 18.84 -7.44 21.62
C MET A 467 20.16 -7.04 20.94
N ASP A 468 21.20 -7.88 21.01
CA ASP A 468 22.45 -7.66 20.29
C ASP A 468 22.25 -7.71 18.76
N TYR A 469 21.35 -8.57 18.28
CA TYR A 469 20.93 -8.60 16.86
C TYR A 469 20.16 -7.34 16.49
N ILE A 470 19.19 -6.92 17.32
CA ILE A 470 18.40 -5.70 17.10
C ILE A 470 19.33 -4.48 17.01
N SER A 471 20.27 -4.33 17.93
CA SER A 471 21.26 -3.24 17.94
C SER A 471 22.09 -3.24 16.65
N ALA A 472 22.54 -4.40 16.17
CA ALA A 472 23.30 -4.53 14.93
C ALA A 472 22.45 -4.23 13.68
N ALA A 473 21.21 -4.71 13.62
CA ALA A 473 20.31 -4.50 12.47
C ALA A 473 19.90 -3.03 12.33
N VAL A 474 19.55 -2.36 13.43
CA VAL A 474 19.22 -0.93 13.41
C VAL A 474 20.47 -0.06 13.14
N ALA A 475 21.65 -0.46 13.62
CA ALA A 475 22.92 0.20 13.27
C ALA A 475 23.22 0.13 11.76
N GLN A 476 23.01 -1.04 11.15
CA GLN A 476 23.16 -1.23 9.70
C GLN A 476 22.17 -0.39 8.92
N ALA A 477 20.88 -0.40 9.31
CA ALA A 477 19.86 0.42 8.69
C ALA A 477 20.13 1.93 8.82
N LEU A 478 20.64 2.41 9.96
CA LEU A 478 21.11 3.79 10.11
C LEU A 478 22.25 4.12 9.15
N GLY A 479 23.18 3.19 8.94
CA GLY A 479 24.29 3.36 7.99
C GLY A 479 23.81 3.41 6.53
N ASP A 480 22.90 2.52 6.17
CA ASP A 480 22.26 2.44 4.85
C ASP A 480 21.47 3.72 4.52
N GLY A 481 20.55 4.12 5.41
CA GLY A 481 19.76 5.35 5.23
C GLY A 481 20.65 6.59 5.05
N LEU A 482 21.62 6.80 5.93
CA LEU A 482 22.54 7.95 5.83
C LEU A 482 23.43 7.92 4.59
N THR A 483 23.81 6.74 4.09
CA THR A 483 24.54 6.60 2.82
C THR A 483 23.69 7.06 1.63
N ASN A 484 22.38 6.88 1.71
CA ASN A 484 21.40 7.36 0.73
C ASN A 484 20.88 8.79 1.03
N GLY A 485 21.40 9.46 2.07
CA GLY A 485 20.98 10.81 2.47
C GLY A 485 19.66 10.87 3.25
N ILE A 486 19.14 9.74 3.69
CA ILE A 486 17.85 9.59 4.37
C ILE A 486 18.10 9.49 5.89
N PRO A 487 17.69 10.48 6.71
CA PRO A 487 17.74 10.38 8.16
C PRO A 487 16.68 9.38 8.68
N PRO A 488 16.87 8.81 9.89
CA PRO A 488 15.92 7.84 10.44
C PRO A 488 14.58 8.46 10.85
N ALA A 489 13.55 7.62 10.88
CA ALA A 489 12.24 7.94 11.45
C ALA A 489 12.34 8.59 12.86
N PRO A 490 11.64 9.70 13.14
CA PRO A 490 11.81 10.43 14.39
C PRO A 490 11.54 9.64 15.67
N GLY A 491 10.54 8.75 15.69
CA GLY A 491 10.23 7.95 16.88
C GLY A 491 11.30 6.89 17.23
N LEU A 492 12.31 6.68 16.38
CA LEU A 492 13.51 5.90 16.73
C LEU A 492 14.21 6.48 17.98
N ILE A 493 14.08 7.79 18.22
CA ILE A 493 14.63 8.46 19.39
C ILE A 493 14.04 7.89 20.69
N ASP A 494 12.75 7.61 20.71
CA ASP A 494 12.06 7.06 21.88
C ASP A 494 12.27 5.55 21.99
N VAL A 495 12.16 4.83 20.88
CA VAL A 495 12.51 3.40 20.82
C VAL A 495 13.93 3.16 21.35
N ALA A 496 14.91 3.96 20.93
CA ALA A 496 16.29 3.82 21.40
C ALA A 496 16.46 4.17 22.89
N ALA A 497 15.70 5.14 23.40
CA ALA A 497 15.70 5.49 24.81
C ALA A 497 15.03 4.42 25.70
N TRP A 498 13.94 3.80 25.24
CA TRP A 498 13.18 2.79 26.00
C TRP A 498 13.80 1.39 25.89
N CYS A 499 14.41 1.05 24.75
CA CYS A 499 15.09 -0.24 24.53
C CYS A 499 16.58 -0.24 24.96
N GLY A 500 17.08 0.87 25.51
CA GLY A 500 18.47 0.99 25.99
C GLY A 500 19.54 1.19 24.90
N LEU A 501 19.15 1.41 23.64
CA LEU A 501 20.03 1.58 22.47
C LEU A 501 20.74 2.95 22.41
N SER A 502 20.95 3.61 23.55
CA SER A 502 21.60 4.94 23.64
C SER A 502 23.04 5.01 23.08
N THR A 503 23.72 3.87 22.90
CA THR A 503 25.07 3.79 22.31
C THR A 503 25.07 3.50 20.81
N LEU A 504 23.90 3.38 20.18
CA LEU A 504 23.73 3.02 18.78
C LEU A 504 24.43 4.03 17.85
N ARG A 505 25.20 3.52 16.88
CA ARG A 505 25.92 4.29 15.85
C ARG A 505 25.64 3.66 14.48
N PRO A 506 25.61 4.45 13.39
CA PRO A 506 25.50 3.90 12.04
C PRO A 506 26.67 2.97 11.72
N ASP A 507 26.38 1.86 11.04
CA ASP A 507 27.32 0.77 10.72
C ASP A 507 27.00 0.22 9.32
N ALA A 508 27.24 1.03 8.28
CA ALA A 508 27.02 0.63 6.90
C ALA A 508 27.92 -0.56 6.54
N LYS A 509 27.31 -1.68 6.15
CA LYS A 509 27.99 -2.94 5.81
C LYS A 509 27.58 -3.44 4.44
N ASP A 510 28.54 -3.87 3.66
CA ASP A 510 28.25 -4.60 2.42
C ASP A 510 27.85 -6.06 2.68
N THR A 511 27.37 -6.74 1.65
CA THR A 511 26.92 -8.15 1.75
C THR A 511 28.04 -9.11 2.15
N ALA A 512 29.29 -8.85 1.74
CA ALA A 512 30.43 -9.70 2.09
C ALA A 512 30.89 -9.47 3.54
N GLU A 513 30.84 -8.24 4.04
CA GLU A 513 31.07 -7.90 5.44
C GLU A 513 29.99 -8.52 6.35
N LEU A 514 28.72 -8.42 5.95
CA LEU A 514 27.60 -9.04 6.64
C LEU A 514 27.78 -10.56 6.74
N LEU A 515 28.04 -11.24 5.62
CA LEU A 515 28.32 -12.68 5.60
C LEU A 515 29.56 -13.05 6.43
N THR A 516 30.60 -12.21 6.43
CA THR A 516 31.82 -12.45 7.19
C THR A 516 31.59 -12.45 8.70
N GLY A 517 30.61 -11.68 9.18
CA GLY A 517 30.23 -11.62 10.60
C GLY A 517 29.45 -12.82 11.13
N LEU A 518 28.89 -13.68 10.26
CA LEU A 518 28.00 -14.79 10.67
C LEU A 518 28.78 -15.98 11.22
N SER A 519 28.27 -16.59 12.29
CA SER A 519 28.96 -17.64 13.06
C SER A 519 29.34 -18.85 12.22
N VAL A 520 28.55 -19.16 11.18
CA VAL A 520 28.72 -20.33 10.32
C VAL A 520 29.54 -20.08 9.05
N ASN A 521 29.97 -18.85 8.78
CA ASN A 521 30.60 -18.49 7.50
C ASN A 521 31.90 -19.27 7.23
N ALA A 522 32.77 -19.38 8.23
CA ALA A 522 34.02 -20.14 8.09
C ALA A 522 33.77 -21.62 7.75
N ASP A 523 32.75 -22.21 8.38
CA ASP A 523 32.28 -23.59 8.19
C ASP A 523 31.77 -23.85 6.76
N VAL A 524 31.00 -22.90 6.22
CA VAL A 524 30.45 -22.96 4.85
C VAL A 524 31.55 -22.71 3.82
N SER A 525 32.39 -21.70 4.03
CA SER A 525 33.55 -21.37 3.19
C SER A 525 34.52 -22.55 3.05
N ALA A 526 34.87 -23.21 4.16
CA ALA A 526 35.76 -24.37 4.18
C ALA A 526 35.11 -25.69 3.69
N SER A 527 33.80 -25.72 3.46
CA SER A 527 33.09 -26.92 3.01
C SER A 527 33.42 -27.26 1.55
N SER A 528 33.46 -28.55 1.20
CA SER A 528 33.69 -28.99 -0.17
C SER A 528 32.58 -28.51 -1.13
N ALA A 529 32.89 -28.36 -2.42
CA ALA A 529 31.93 -27.95 -3.44
C ALA A 529 30.65 -28.83 -3.46
N GLN A 530 30.78 -30.13 -3.24
CA GLN A 530 29.62 -31.04 -3.11
C GLN A 530 28.77 -30.75 -1.87
N LYS A 531 29.39 -30.40 -0.72
CA LYS A 531 28.66 -30.03 0.50
C LYS A 531 27.97 -28.67 0.33
N ARG A 532 28.64 -27.68 -0.27
CA ARG A 532 28.01 -26.38 -0.61
C ARG A 532 26.86 -26.55 -1.60
N GLY A 533 27.02 -27.35 -2.65
CA GLY A 533 25.95 -27.67 -3.60
C GLY A 533 24.71 -28.29 -2.94
N ARG A 534 24.89 -29.18 -1.94
CA ARG A 534 23.76 -29.71 -1.16
C ARG A 534 23.08 -28.67 -0.27
N LEU A 535 23.82 -27.71 0.27
CA LEU A 535 23.24 -26.58 1.01
C LEU A 535 22.42 -25.70 0.05
N ILE A 536 23.01 -25.25 -1.07
CA ILE A 536 22.30 -24.42 -2.07
C ILE A 536 21.01 -25.10 -2.56
N ASN A 537 21.05 -26.40 -2.85
CA ASN A 537 19.88 -27.16 -3.30
C ASN A 537 18.76 -27.23 -2.25
N ALA A 538 19.06 -27.12 -0.96
CA ALA A 538 18.04 -27.11 0.10
C ALA A 538 17.27 -25.77 0.20
N SER A 539 17.60 -24.77 -0.64
CA SER A 539 16.79 -23.56 -0.78
C SER A 539 15.44 -23.79 -1.49
N ALA A 540 15.21 -24.97 -2.05
CA ALA A 540 13.91 -25.33 -2.65
C ALA A 540 12.79 -25.35 -1.59
N ASP A 541 13.09 -25.80 -0.37
CA ASP A 541 12.12 -25.97 0.71
C ASP A 541 11.95 -24.69 1.57
N TRP A 542 12.37 -23.52 1.07
CA TRP A 542 12.35 -22.27 1.84
C TRP A 542 10.94 -21.73 2.08
N GLY A 543 10.14 -21.55 1.02
CA GLY A 543 8.76 -21.06 1.17
C GLY A 543 7.91 -21.98 2.04
N ALA A 544 8.16 -23.30 2.02
CA ALA A 544 7.47 -24.25 2.89
C ALA A 544 7.70 -23.99 4.39
N ARG A 545 8.84 -23.39 4.78
CA ARG A 545 9.33 -23.31 6.17
C ARG A 545 9.42 -21.88 6.71
N HIS A 546 9.54 -20.89 5.84
CA HIS A 546 9.66 -19.46 6.19
C HIS A 546 8.58 -18.68 5.46
N HIS A 547 7.65 -18.07 6.20
CA HIS A 547 6.40 -17.53 5.68
C HIS A 547 6.61 -16.49 4.55
N LEU A 548 7.39 -15.44 4.82
CA LEU A 548 7.62 -14.33 3.88
C LEU A 548 8.36 -14.73 2.58
N LEU A 549 9.07 -15.87 2.57
CA LEU A 549 9.79 -16.35 1.39
C LEU A 549 8.88 -16.95 0.30
N ARG A 550 7.57 -17.05 0.57
CA ARG A 550 6.52 -17.40 -0.41
C ARG A 550 6.10 -16.23 -1.30
N TYR A 551 6.49 -15.00 -0.94
CA TYR A 551 6.07 -13.76 -1.59
C TYR A 551 7.27 -12.99 -2.18
N TRP A 552 8.41 -13.68 -2.33
CA TRP A 552 9.67 -13.13 -2.82
C TRP A 552 9.68 -13.04 -4.34
N HIS A 553 9.35 -11.86 -4.86
CA HIS A 553 9.37 -11.54 -6.29
C HIS A 553 10.08 -10.20 -6.54
N ASP A 554 10.45 -9.92 -7.80
CA ASP A 554 10.96 -8.62 -8.20
C ASP A 554 9.79 -7.73 -8.66
N GLU A 555 9.57 -6.61 -7.97
CA GLU A 555 8.45 -5.69 -8.25
C GLU A 555 8.82 -4.53 -9.18
N SER A 556 10.10 -4.38 -9.53
CA SER A 556 10.64 -3.18 -10.19
C SER A 556 10.02 -2.89 -11.57
N ASP A 557 9.96 -1.61 -11.94
CA ASP A 557 9.47 -1.22 -13.28
C ASP A 557 10.34 -1.77 -14.41
N ASP A 558 11.64 -1.95 -14.19
CA ASP A 558 12.53 -2.54 -15.17
C ASP A 558 12.15 -4.00 -15.47
N VAL A 559 11.76 -4.80 -14.46
CA VAL A 559 11.27 -6.16 -14.73
C VAL A 559 9.91 -6.19 -15.41
N ARG A 560 9.03 -5.24 -15.06
CA ARG A 560 7.72 -5.05 -15.69
C ARG A 560 7.86 -4.68 -17.18
N GLU A 561 8.81 -3.80 -17.52
CA GLU A 561 9.14 -3.44 -18.90
C GLU A 561 9.76 -4.62 -19.66
N VAL A 562 10.67 -5.38 -19.03
CA VAL A 562 11.27 -6.60 -19.59
C VAL A 562 10.21 -7.67 -19.92
N LEU A 563 9.23 -7.87 -19.04
CA LEU A 563 8.13 -8.82 -19.25
C LEU A 563 7.11 -8.31 -20.28
N ALA A 564 6.73 -7.02 -20.24
CA ALA A 564 5.80 -6.40 -21.19
C ALA A 564 6.37 -6.30 -22.62
N ALA A 565 7.70 -6.23 -22.77
CA ALA A 565 8.38 -6.30 -24.07
C ALA A 565 8.51 -7.73 -24.62
N ALA A 566 8.26 -8.76 -23.80
CA ALA A 566 8.41 -10.14 -24.21
C ALA A 566 7.19 -10.66 -25.00
N HIS A 567 7.46 -11.31 -26.13
CA HIS A 567 6.41 -11.83 -27.02
C HIS A 567 6.24 -13.34 -26.80
N GLY A 568 5.30 -13.70 -25.93
CA GLY A 568 4.98 -15.09 -25.52
C GLY A 568 5.76 -15.59 -24.30
N ALA A 569 5.21 -16.57 -23.58
CA ALA A 569 5.75 -17.06 -22.30
C ALA A 569 7.22 -17.51 -22.36
N ARG A 570 7.64 -18.16 -23.45
CA ARG A 570 9.05 -18.56 -23.65
C ARG A 570 10.01 -17.38 -23.83
N ALA A 571 9.53 -16.24 -24.32
CA ALA A 571 10.32 -15.01 -24.39
C ALA A 571 10.40 -14.37 -23.00
N ALA A 572 9.28 -14.35 -22.26
CA ALA A 572 9.21 -13.82 -20.90
C ALA A 572 10.14 -14.58 -19.93
N ASP A 573 10.15 -15.93 -19.96
CA ASP A 573 11.09 -16.76 -19.20
C ASP A 573 12.55 -16.29 -19.41
N ARG A 574 13.00 -16.23 -20.68
CA ARG A 574 14.37 -15.87 -21.03
C ARG A 574 14.71 -14.42 -20.65
N ALA A 575 13.77 -13.51 -20.86
CA ALA A 575 13.95 -12.10 -20.57
C ALA A 575 14.09 -11.89 -19.05
N LEU A 576 13.22 -12.52 -18.24
CA LEU A 576 13.30 -12.46 -16.79
C LEU A 576 14.55 -13.14 -16.23
N TRP A 577 14.99 -14.29 -16.76
CA TRP A 577 16.27 -14.88 -16.36
C TRP A 577 17.46 -13.97 -16.67
N THR A 578 17.39 -13.19 -17.74
CA THR A 578 18.43 -12.21 -18.10
C THR A 578 18.38 -10.99 -17.17
N TRP A 579 17.19 -10.58 -16.75
CA TRP A 579 17.01 -9.53 -15.73
C TRP A 579 17.54 -9.94 -14.36
N LEU A 580 17.14 -11.11 -13.84
CA LEU A 580 17.55 -11.57 -12.50
C LEU A 580 19.08 -11.73 -12.38
N GLU A 581 19.79 -11.93 -13.48
CA GLU A 581 21.26 -11.95 -13.53
C GLU A 581 21.88 -10.57 -13.16
N THR A 582 21.21 -9.45 -13.48
CA THR A 582 21.63 -8.10 -13.04
C THR A 582 21.36 -7.88 -11.55
N ARG A 583 20.33 -8.55 -11.00
CA ARG A 583 19.85 -8.42 -9.62
C ARG A 583 20.56 -9.33 -8.61
N ARG A 584 21.61 -10.06 -9.02
CA ARG A 584 22.41 -10.95 -8.15
C ARG A 584 22.80 -10.34 -6.80
N ALA A 585 23.33 -9.11 -6.82
CA ALA A 585 23.82 -8.44 -5.62
C ALA A 585 22.69 -8.10 -4.64
N TRP A 586 21.52 -7.71 -5.17
CA TRP A 586 20.31 -7.46 -4.38
C TRP A 586 19.85 -8.72 -3.66
N TRP A 587 19.62 -9.81 -4.41
CA TRP A 587 19.14 -11.07 -3.83
C TRP A 587 20.16 -11.69 -2.87
N ALA A 588 21.47 -11.58 -3.17
CA ALA A 588 22.52 -11.98 -2.23
C ALA A 588 22.46 -11.19 -0.91
N HIS A 589 22.17 -9.88 -0.97
CA HIS A 589 22.03 -9.02 0.21
C HIS A 589 20.82 -9.42 1.06
N GLN A 590 19.63 -9.58 0.45
CA GLN A 590 18.44 -9.96 1.21
C GLN A 590 18.59 -11.35 1.85
N ILE A 591 19.15 -12.33 1.12
CA ILE A 591 19.46 -13.66 1.66
C ILE A 591 20.48 -13.59 2.81
N ALA A 592 21.49 -12.72 2.73
CA ALA A 592 22.44 -12.51 3.83
C ALA A 592 21.79 -11.85 5.06
N ARG A 593 20.82 -10.94 4.87
CA ARG A 593 20.03 -10.38 5.98
C ARG A 593 19.11 -11.42 6.63
N CYS A 594 18.47 -12.30 5.85
CA CYS A 594 17.76 -13.47 6.40
C CYS A 594 18.71 -14.36 7.21
N ALA A 595 19.91 -14.63 6.68
CA ALA A 595 20.93 -15.41 7.39
C ALA A 595 21.33 -14.76 8.73
N ALA A 596 21.36 -13.43 8.82
CA ALA A 596 21.68 -12.74 10.07
C ALA A 596 20.60 -12.89 11.15
N VAL A 597 19.30 -12.91 10.78
CA VAL A 597 18.21 -13.25 11.71
C VAL A 597 18.39 -14.69 12.21
N LEU A 598 18.58 -15.63 11.30
CA LEU A 598 18.68 -17.06 11.59
C LEU A 598 19.94 -17.43 12.40
N ASP A 599 21.07 -16.76 12.17
CA ASP A 599 22.29 -16.94 12.97
C ASP A 599 22.07 -16.48 14.42
N ALA A 600 21.33 -15.39 14.62
CA ALA A 600 21.00 -14.85 15.93
C ALA A 600 20.03 -15.72 16.75
N THR A 601 19.20 -16.53 16.09
CA THR A 601 18.34 -17.53 16.75
C THR A 601 18.98 -18.91 16.88
N GLY A 602 20.13 -19.13 16.23
CA GLY A 602 20.81 -20.42 16.15
C GLY A 602 20.12 -21.43 15.24
N ASP A 603 19.33 -20.96 14.27
CA ASP A 603 18.56 -21.82 13.37
C ASP A 603 19.48 -22.65 12.45
N PRO A 604 19.22 -23.97 12.28
CA PRO A 604 20.03 -24.83 11.42
C PRO A 604 20.12 -24.37 9.95
N ASP A 605 19.14 -23.63 9.46
CA ASP A 605 19.09 -23.12 8.08
C ASP A 605 20.12 -22.05 7.79
N THR A 606 20.72 -21.41 8.80
CA THR A 606 21.73 -20.36 8.60
C THR A 606 22.82 -20.80 7.61
N LYS A 607 23.25 -22.08 7.66
CA LYS A 607 24.24 -22.65 6.72
C LYS A 607 23.72 -22.76 5.28
N ILE A 608 22.42 -22.90 5.09
CA ILE A 608 21.74 -22.90 3.79
C ILE A 608 21.72 -21.48 3.22
N PHE A 609 21.25 -20.49 3.98
CA PHE A 609 21.19 -19.09 3.52
C PHE A 609 22.58 -18.53 3.21
N VAL A 610 23.58 -18.74 4.08
CA VAL A 610 24.98 -18.34 3.83
C VAL A 610 25.52 -18.97 2.54
N ALA A 611 25.32 -20.28 2.34
CA ALA A 611 25.80 -20.96 1.13
C ALA A 611 25.12 -20.42 -0.15
N THR A 612 23.85 -20.05 -0.09
CA THR A 612 23.08 -19.51 -1.22
C THR A 612 23.45 -18.05 -1.52
N ALA A 613 23.64 -17.20 -0.51
CA ALA A 613 24.15 -15.83 -0.71
C ALA A 613 25.56 -15.84 -1.32
N MET A 614 26.47 -16.67 -0.78
CA MET A 614 27.81 -16.87 -1.37
C MET A 614 27.71 -17.37 -2.82
N ALA A 615 26.81 -18.29 -3.13
CA ALA A 615 26.62 -18.80 -4.49
C ALA A 615 26.21 -17.73 -5.50
N LEU A 616 25.40 -16.76 -5.09
CA LEU A 616 25.00 -15.62 -5.93
C LEU A 616 26.19 -14.69 -6.22
N LEU A 617 26.99 -14.37 -5.19
CA LEU A 617 28.20 -13.56 -5.29
C LEU A 617 29.32 -14.24 -6.10
N ASP A 618 29.50 -15.56 -5.94
CA ASP A 618 30.46 -16.40 -6.67
C ASP A 618 30.08 -16.58 -8.17
N GLY A 619 28.93 -16.06 -8.61
CA GLY A 619 28.48 -16.16 -9.99
C GLY A 619 27.96 -17.55 -10.40
N HIS A 620 27.50 -18.38 -9.46
CA HIS A 620 26.83 -19.64 -9.82
C HIS A 620 25.58 -19.37 -10.66
N ALA A 621 25.35 -20.16 -11.72
CA ALA A 621 24.22 -20.00 -12.62
C ALA A 621 22.87 -20.04 -11.88
N LEU A 622 22.02 -19.01 -12.05
CA LEU A 622 20.80 -18.86 -11.26
C LEU A 622 19.85 -20.05 -11.35
N LYS A 623 19.71 -20.65 -12.54
CA LYS A 623 18.91 -21.88 -12.77
C LYS A 623 19.41 -23.13 -11.98
N LYS A 624 20.50 -23.02 -11.20
CA LYS A 624 21.01 -24.05 -10.27
C LYS A 624 20.89 -23.65 -8.80
N ILE A 625 20.20 -22.55 -8.51
CA ILE A 625 19.93 -22.04 -7.16
C ILE A 625 18.39 -22.05 -7.01
N PRO A 626 17.79 -23.07 -6.36
CA PRO A 626 16.34 -23.28 -6.41
C PRO A 626 15.48 -22.07 -5.98
N ILE A 627 15.88 -21.31 -4.96
CA ILE A 627 15.14 -20.08 -4.58
C ILE A 627 15.07 -19.06 -5.73
N MET A 628 16.07 -18.99 -6.61
CA MET A 628 16.02 -18.09 -7.78
C MET A 628 15.03 -18.56 -8.85
N ALA A 629 14.68 -19.86 -8.88
CA ALA A 629 13.60 -20.36 -9.72
C ALA A 629 12.22 -20.02 -9.13
N ALA A 630 12.06 -20.13 -7.80
CA ALA A 630 10.84 -19.69 -7.12
C ALA A 630 10.63 -18.17 -7.27
N ILE A 631 11.68 -17.35 -7.13
CA ILE A 631 11.61 -15.89 -7.37
C ILE A 631 11.22 -15.60 -8.83
N HIS A 632 11.78 -16.33 -9.80
CA HIS A 632 11.43 -16.18 -11.22
C HIS A 632 9.94 -16.48 -11.46
N GLU A 633 9.44 -17.58 -10.92
CA GLU A 633 8.05 -18.00 -11.01
C GLU A 633 7.10 -16.99 -10.36
N GLN A 634 7.34 -16.62 -9.10
CA GLN A 634 6.54 -15.63 -8.35
C GLN A 634 6.56 -14.24 -9.02
N THR A 635 7.65 -13.87 -9.71
CA THR A 635 7.72 -12.60 -10.48
C THR A 635 6.85 -12.63 -11.72
N ILE A 636 6.71 -13.78 -12.40
CA ILE A 636 5.76 -13.94 -13.51
C ILE A 636 4.32 -13.95 -12.96
N GLU A 637 4.08 -14.67 -11.87
CA GLU A 637 2.76 -14.74 -11.23
C GLU A 637 2.27 -13.35 -10.81
N ALA A 638 3.07 -12.61 -10.05
CA ALA A 638 2.75 -11.25 -9.62
C ALA A 638 2.56 -10.28 -10.79
N TRP A 639 3.38 -10.38 -11.84
CA TRP A 639 3.23 -9.55 -13.05
C TRP A 639 1.92 -9.83 -13.80
N VAL A 640 1.46 -11.08 -13.83
CA VAL A 640 0.17 -11.44 -14.45
C VAL A 640 -1.01 -11.03 -13.56
N LEU A 641 -0.92 -11.20 -12.23
CA LEU A 641 -1.97 -10.80 -11.29
C LEU A 641 -2.15 -9.28 -11.15
N ASP A 642 -1.14 -8.50 -11.51
CA ASP A 642 -1.17 -7.03 -11.46
C ASP A 642 -1.89 -6.38 -12.66
N ASP A 643 -2.64 -7.14 -13.48
CA ASP A 643 -3.49 -6.61 -14.56
C ASP A 643 -4.81 -6.04 -13.98
N PRO A 644 -5.08 -4.72 -14.07
CA PRO A 644 -6.25 -4.07 -13.46
C PRO A 644 -7.59 -4.48 -14.10
N ASP A 645 -7.56 -5.16 -15.25
CA ASP A 645 -8.75 -5.65 -15.94
C ASP A 645 -9.09 -7.12 -15.55
N LEU A 646 -8.33 -7.74 -14.62
CA LEU A 646 -8.63 -9.07 -14.08
C LEU A 646 -9.91 -9.08 -13.21
N PRO A 647 -10.82 -10.06 -13.39
CA PRO A 647 -11.94 -10.27 -12.48
C PRO A 647 -11.48 -10.65 -11.07
N VAL A 648 -12.01 -9.95 -10.06
CA VAL A 648 -11.71 -10.22 -8.64
C VAL A 648 -12.02 -11.67 -8.28
N GLY A 649 -11.02 -12.39 -7.78
CA GLY A 649 -11.11 -13.81 -7.40
C GLY A 649 -10.45 -14.79 -8.38
N ALA A 650 -10.09 -14.35 -9.60
CA ALA A 650 -9.37 -15.17 -10.58
C ALA A 650 -7.87 -15.27 -10.23
N GLY A 651 -7.56 -15.94 -9.10
CA GLY A 651 -6.19 -16.18 -8.67
C GLY A 651 -5.44 -17.11 -9.63
N LEU A 652 -4.11 -16.97 -9.71
CA LEU A 652 -3.30 -17.77 -10.64
C LEU A 652 -3.34 -19.27 -10.32
N GLY A 653 -3.78 -19.65 -9.11
CA GLY A 653 -4.12 -21.03 -8.75
C GLY A 653 -5.16 -21.67 -9.69
N GLU A 654 -6.23 -20.96 -10.10
CA GLU A 654 -7.18 -21.51 -11.08
C GLU A 654 -6.54 -21.63 -12.48
N PHE A 655 -5.65 -20.70 -12.85
CA PHE A 655 -4.94 -20.73 -14.15
C PHE A 655 -3.80 -21.78 -14.21
N ILE A 656 -3.16 -22.10 -13.08
CA ILE A 656 -2.11 -23.13 -12.97
C ILE A 656 -2.76 -24.50 -12.79
N GLU A 657 -3.83 -24.65 -12.03
CA GLU A 657 -4.58 -25.92 -11.99
C GLU A 657 -5.19 -26.27 -13.36
N LEU A 658 -5.56 -25.27 -14.17
CA LEU A 658 -5.91 -25.43 -15.60
C LEU A 658 -4.74 -25.87 -16.50
N ALA A 659 -3.49 -25.67 -16.07
CA ALA A 659 -2.28 -25.98 -16.83
C ALA A 659 -1.53 -27.23 -16.32
N GLU A 660 -1.77 -27.65 -15.08
CA GLU A 660 -1.11 -28.79 -14.42
C GLU A 660 -2.01 -30.03 -14.26
N GLN A 661 -3.30 -29.97 -14.62
CA GLN A 661 -4.10 -31.18 -14.76
C GLN A 661 -3.58 -32.09 -15.89
N GLU A 662 -3.86 -33.39 -15.79
CA GLU A 662 -3.47 -34.40 -16.80
C GLU A 662 -3.81 -33.90 -18.21
N GLU A 663 -2.91 -34.11 -19.18
CA GLU A 663 -3.09 -33.64 -20.58
C GLU A 663 -4.55 -33.84 -21.00
N PRO A 664 -5.32 -32.75 -21.23
CA PRO A 664 -6.76 -32.86 -21.34
C PRO A 664 -7.11 -33.81 -22.47
N ALA A 665 -8.09 -34.69 -22.22
CA ALA A 665 -8.45 -35.73 -23.18
C ALA A 665 -8.65 -35.10 -24.58
N PRO A 666 -8.07 -35.67 -25.65
CA PRO A 666 -8.06 -35.01 -26.96
C PRO A 666 -9.49 -34.69 -27.41
N GLU A 667 -9.64 -33.59 -28.14
CA GLU A 667 -10.94 -33.20 -28.71
C GLU A 667 -11.53 -34.36 -29.53
N GLY A 668 -12.74 -34.79 -29.18
CA GLY A 668 -13.49 -35.80 -29.92
C GLY A 668 -14.03 -35.27 -31.24
N ASP A 669 -14.30 -36.17 -32.19
CA ASP A 669 -14.80 -35.81 -33.52
C ASP A 669 -16.09 -34.94 -33.44
N GLY A 670 -15.95 -33.63 -33.69
CA GLY A 670 -17.04 -32.66 -33.65
C GLY A 670 -17.45 -32.16 -32.26
N GLU A 671 -16.70 -32.51 -31.20
CA GLU A 671 -17.03 -32.20 -29.80
C GLU A 671 -17.24 -30.69 -29.57
N LEU A 672 -16.33 -29.83 -30.05
CA LEU A 672 -16.48 -28.39 -29.90
C LEU A 672 -17.73 -27.85 -30.59
N SER A 673 -18.11 -28.42 -31.74
CA SER A 673 -19.33 -28.00 -32.45
C SER A 673 -20.58 -28.33 -31.63
N THR A 674 -20.60 -29.46 -30.93
CA THR A 674 -21.70 -29.83 -30.01
C THR A 674 -21.73 -28.95 -28.76
N LEU A 675 -20.57 -28.59 -28.19
CA LEU A 675 -20.50 -27.65 -27.06
C LEU A 675 -20.98 -26.23 -27.42
N LEU A 676 -20.84 -25.85 -28.69
CA LEU A 676 -21.27 -24.55 -29.20
C LEU A 676 -22.73 -24.54 -29.70
N ASP A 677 -23.47 -25.65 -29.68
CA ASP A 677 -24.85 -25.74 -30.15
C ASP A 677 -25.77 -24.82 -29.32
N GLY A 678 -26.17 -23.68 -29.92
CA GLY A 678 -26.99 -22.65 -29.27
C GLY A 678 -26.26 -21.34 -28.94
N THR A 679 -24.94 -21.30 -29.12
CA THR A 679 -24.14 -20.06 -29.12
C THR A 679 -24.21 -19.36 -30.50
N ASP A 680 -23.67 -18.15 -30.61
CA ASP A 680 -23.44 -17.48 -31.90
C ASP A 680 -22.06 -17.79 -32.53
N MET A 681 -21.30 -18.70 -31.90
CA MET A 681 -19.95 -19.07 -32.29
C MET A 681 -19.91 -20.37 -33.11
N THR A 682 -18.82 -20.57 -33.83
CA THR A 682 -18.49 -21.86 -34.46
C THR A 682 -17.04 -22.24 -34.16
N ALA A 683 -16.71 -23.53 -34.28
CA ALA A 683 -15.33 -23.99 -34.15
C ALA A 683 -14.38 -23.26 -35.14
N ASP A 684 -14.84 -23.03 -36.38
CA ASP A 684 -14.12 -22.23 -37.37
C ASP A 684 -13.86 -20.78 -36.92
N TRP A 685 -14.86 -20.13 -36.32
CA TRP A 685 -14.72 -18.78 -35.77
C TRP A 685 -13.68 -18.73 -34.65
N ILE A 686 -13.68 -19.70 -33.73
CA ILE A 686 -12.71 -19.77 -32.63
C ILE A 686 -11.29 -19.90 -33.17
N ASP A 687 -11.06 -20.78 -34.15
CA ASP A 687 -9.73 -20.94 -34.77
C ASP A 687 -9.22 -19.64 -35.42
N GLY A 688 -10.12 -18.89 -36.05
CA GLY A 688 -9.81 -17.58 -36.63
C GLY A 688 -9.45 -16.53 -35.59
N TYR A 689 -10.26 -16.48 -34.51
CA TYR A 689 -10.05 -15.57 -33.38
C TYR A 689 -8.70 -15.84 -32.69
N LEU A 690 -8.39 -17.11 -32.42
CA LEU A 690 -7.14 -17.54 -31.80
C LEU A 690 -5.92 -17.33 -32.71
N MET A 691 -6.04 -17.53 -34.03
CA MET A 691 -4.95 -17.18 -34.96
C MET A 691 -4.64 -15.68 -34.93
N SER A 692 -5.66 -14.82 -34.85
CA SER A 692 -5.49 -13.36 -34.73
C SER A 692 -4.82 -12.97 -33.41
N VAL A 693 -5.14 -13.67 -32.32
CA VAL A 693 -4.43 -13.55 -31.03
C VAL A 693 -2.95 -13.93 -31.16
N VAL A 694 -2.65 -15.10 -31.73
CA VAL A 694 -1.31 -15.67 -31.84
C VAL A 694 -0.35 -14.83 -32.69
N ILE A 695 -0.85 -14.22 -33.77
CA ILE A 695 -0.04 -13.42 -34.70
C ILE A 695 -0.16 -11.90 -34.47
N ALA A 696 -0.83 -11.47 -33.40
CA ALA A 696 -0.93 -10.06 -33.04
C ALA A 696 0.47 -9.43 -32.84
N PRO A 697 0.70 -8.18 -33.28
CA PRO A 697 1.98 -7.48 -33.12
C PRO A 697 2.46 -7.28 -31.68
N LYS A 698 1.56 -7.35 -30.70
CA LYS A 698 1.86 -7.41 -29.26
C LYS A 698 1.18 -8.64 -28.69
N MET A 699 1.75 -9.22 -27.63
CA MET A 699 1.12 -10.34 -26.92
C MET A 699 -0.29 -9.95 -26.46
N ILE A 700 -1.25 -10.84 -26.68
CA ILE A 700 -2.58 -10.80 -26.07
C ILE A 700 -2.63 -12.04 -25.17
N ALA A 701 -2.53 -11.84 -23.86
CA ALA A 701 -2.48 -12.93 -22.90
C ALA A 701 -3.86 -13.62 -22.73
N PRO A 702 -3.92 -14.89 -22.28
CA PRO A 702 -5.18 -15.63 -22.12
C PRO A 702 -6.24 -14.91 -21.30
N ASN A 703 -5.85 -14.26 -20.21
CA ASN A 703 -6.74 -13.44 -19.38
C ASN A 703 -7.45 -12.31 -20.16
N ARG A 704 -6.93 -11.88 -21.32
CA ARG A 704 -7.54 -10.82 -22.15
C ARG A 704 -8.43 -11.36 -23.27
N TRP A 705 -8.10 -12.51 -23.85
CA TRP A 705 -8.84 -13.06 -25.00
C TRP A 705 -9.86 -14.13 -24.63
N LEU A 706 -9.66 -14.82 -23.50
CA LEU A 706 -10.58 -15.85 -23.04
C LEU A 706 -11.91 -15.27 -22.53
N PRO A 707 -11.97 -14.14 -21.77
CA PRO A 707 -13.25 -13.56 -21.36
C PRO A 707 -14.12 -13.16 -22.55
N HIS A 708 -13.52 -12.61 -23.62
CA HIS A 708 -14.26 -12.27 -24.84
C HIS A 708 -14.81 -13.50 -25.58
N ILE A 709 -14.14 -14.66 -25.54
CA ILE A 709 -14.73 -15.93 -26.02
C ILE A 709 -15.90 -16.34 -25.11
N LEU A 710 -15.73 -16.23 -23.79
CA LEU A 710 -16.77 -16.57 -22.82
C LEU A 710 -18.00 -15.67 -22.91
N GLU A 711 -17.86 -14.37 -23.21
CA GLU A 711 -18.97 -13.45 -23.44
C GLU A 711 -19.92 -13.92 -24.55
N HIS A 712 -19.37 -14.49 -25.64
CA HIS A 712 -20.14 -15.02 -26.76
C HIS A 712 -20.73 -16.41 -26.42
N ALA A 713 -19.97 -17.26 -25.71
CA ALA A 713 -20.42 -18.60 -25.32
C ALA A 713 -21.48 -18.60 -24.18
N ALA A 714 -21.42 -17.65 -23.23
CA ALA A 714 -22.17 -17.68 -21.98
C ALA A 714 -23.70 -17.64 -22.11
N ALA A 715 -24.23 -17.24 -23.28
CA ALA A 715 -25.67 -17.25 -23.54
C ALA A 715 -26.21 -18.63 -23.97
N GLY A 716 -25.35 -19.56 -24.39
CA GLY A 716 -25.73 -20.87 -24.95
C GLY A 716 -25.05 -22.08 -24.30
N LEU A 717 -23.90 -21.91 -23.64
CA LEU A 717 -23.13 -22.99 -23.02
C LEU A 717 -23.73 -23.45 -21.68
N ASP A 718 -23.83 -24.76 -21.45
CA ASP A 718 -24.24 -25.31 -20.15
C ASP A 718 -23.10 -25.11 -19.12
N PRO A 719 -23.37 -24.58 -17.90
CA PRO A 719 -22.37 -24.48 -16.84
C PRO A 719 -21.66 -25.79 -16.49
N ALA A 720 -22.27 -26.96 -16.72
CA ALA A 720 -21.64 -28.26 -16.51
C ALA A 720 -20.53 -28.56 -17.53
N ASP A 721 -20.62 -27.99 -18.74
CA ASP A 721 -19.68 -28.22 -19.84
C ASP A 721 -18.60 -27.13 -19.97
N LEU A 722 -18.70 -26.05 -19.18
CA LEU A 722 -17.79 -24.91 -19.20
C LEU A 722 -16.31 -25.31 -19.09
N GLN A 723 -15.97 -26.22 -18.16
CA GLN A 723 -14.59 -26.68 -18.00
C GLN A 723 -14.08 -27.37 -19.28
N ARG A 724 -14.88 -28.27 -19.87
CA ARG A 724 -14.48 -29.00 -21.07
C ARG A 724 -14.33 -28.08 -22.28
N PHE A 725 -15.18 -27.06 -22.38
CA PHE A 725 -15.06 -26.00 -23.38
C PHE A 725 -13.73 -25.23 -23.23
N LEU A 726 -13.37 -24.84 -21.99
CA LEU A 726 -12.10 -24.17 -21.70
C LEU A 726 -10.88 -25.02 -22.10
N ASP A 727 -10.88 -26.31 -21.75
CA ASP A 727 -9.81 -27.25 -22.12
C ASP A 727 -9.59 -27.26 -23.65
N ILE A 728 -10.67 -27.36 -24.42
CA ILE A 728 -10.62 -27.43 -25.89
C ILE A 728 -10.18 -26.09 -26.50
N VAL A 729 -10.65 -24.96 -25.96
CA VAL A 729 -10.20 -23.63 -26.40
C VAL A 729 -8.70 -23.43 -26.16
N MET A 730 -8.17 -23.89 -25.03
CA MET A 730 -6.73 -23.84 -24.72
C MET A 730 -5.92 -24.79 -25.61
N MET A 731 -6.40 -26.02 -25.89
CA MET A 731 -5.79 -26.92 -26.87
C MET A 731 -5.73 -26.27 -28.27
N ARG A 732 -6.81 -25.61 -28.70
CA ARG A 732 -6.86 -24.90 -30.00
C ARG A 732 -5.97 -23.66 -30.04
N ALA A 733 -5.78 -22.95 -28.93
CA ALA A 733 -4.82 -21.85 -28.86
C ALA A 733 -3.38 -22.33 -29.10
N ASN A 734 -3.01 -23.48 -28.51
CA ASN A 734 -1.73 -24.15 -28.77
C ASN A 734 -1.61 -24.67 -30.22
N SER A 735 -2.69 -25.21 -30.78
CA SER A 735 -2.75 -25.64 -32.18
C SER A 735 -2.59 -24.46 -33.16
N ALA A 736 -3.15 -23.29 -32.84
CA ALA A 736 -2.99 -22.07 -33.63
C ALA A 736 -1.53 -21.59 -33.68
N ILE A 737 -0.75 -21.78 -32.61
CA ILE A 737 0.70 -21.52 -32.60
C ILE A 737 1.42 -22.46 -33.59
N ALA A 738 1.18 -23.78 -33.49
CA ALA A 738 1.79 -24.75 -34.41
C ALA A 738 1.39 -24.50 -35.88
N THR A 739 0.14 -24.12 -36.12
CA THR A 739 -0.39 -23.76 -37.45
C THR A 739 0.20 -22.45 -37.97
N ALA A 740 0.55 -21.51 -37.09
CA ALA A 740 1.23 -20.27 -37.46
C ALA A 740 2.68 -20.52 -37.87
N ASP A 741 3.40 -21.44 -37.21
CA ASP A 741 4.75 -21.85 -37.62
C ASP A 741 4.74 -22.46 -39.05
N GLY A 742 3.78 -23.34 -39.37
CA GLY A 742 3.73 -24.10 -40.62
C GLY A 742 2.81 -23.55 -41.71
N GLN A 743 3.36 -22.85 -42.73
CA GLN A 743 2.60 -22.40 -43.93
C GLN A 743 1.81 -23.56 -44.60
N SER A 744 2.41 -24.74 -44.71
CA SER A 744 1.77 -25.93 -45.29
C SER A 744 0.54 -26.39 -44.51
N ASP A 745 0.57 -26.18 -43.20
CA ASP A 745 -0.37 -26.77 -42.26
C ASP A 745 -1.61 -25.86 -42.21
N PHE A 746 -1.41 -24.53 -42.23
CA PHE A 746 -2.47 -23.56 -42.54
C PHE A 746 -3.09 -23.77 -43.94
N GLU A 747 -2.29 -23.99 -44.99
CA GLU A 747 -2.82 -24.28 -46.34
C GLU A 747 -3.67 -25.56 -46.36
N ALA A 748 -3.25 -26.61 -45.63
CA ALA A 748 -3.97 -27.87 -45.52
C ALA A 748 -5.28 -27.74 -44.73
N ASP A 749 -5.25 -27.10 -43.57
CA ASP A 749 -6.40 -26.82 -42.71
C ASP A 749 -7.47 -26.00 -43.46
N MET A 750 -7.10 -24.85 -44.01
CA MET A 750 -8.03 -23.99 -44.75
C MET A 750 -8.56 -24.59 -46.07
N THR A 751 -7.91 -25.62 -46.61
CA THR A 751 -8.41 -26.39 -47.77
C THR A 751 -9.40 -27.48 -47.36
N GLN A 752 -9.33 -27.99 -46.13
CA GLN A 752 -10.33 -28.91 -45.56
C GLN A 752 -11.59 -28.16 -45.12
N ARG A 753 -11.45 -26.91 -44.65
CA ARG A 753 -12.59 -26.02 -44.37
C ARG A 753 -13.39 -25.73 -45.65
N GLY A 754 -14.69 -25.99 -45.61
CA GLY A 754 -15.60 -25.56 -46.68
C GLY A 754 -15.70 -24.04 -46.77
N SER A 755 -16.27 -23.51 -47.87
CA SER A 755 -16.39 -22.05 -48.04
C SER A 755 -17.18 -21.34 -46.92
N GLY A 756 -18.00 -22.07 -46.15
CA GLY A 756 -18.62 -21.61 -44.91
C GLY A 756 -17.58 -21.39 -43.81
N GLY A 757 -16.86 -22.43 -43.40
CA GLY A 757 -15.83 -22.34 -42.35
C GLY A 757 -14.77 -21.29 -42.63
N VAL A 758 -14.35 -21.10 -43.89
CA VAL A 758 -13.42 -20.02 -44.27
C VAL A 758 -13.99 -18.60 -44.03
N ARG A 759 -15.32 -18.41 -44.11
CA ARG A 759 -15.99 -17.14 -43.75
C ARG A 759 -16.10 -16.93 -42.25
N GLU A 760 -16.37 -18.00 -41.51
CA GLU A 760 -16.44 -17.98 -40.03
C GLU A 760 -15.06 -17.71 -39.42
N TRP A 761 -14.03 -18.42 -39.87
CA TRP A 761 -12.62 -18.17 -39.53
C TRP A 761 -12.22 -16.72 -39.80
N ALA A 762 -12.55 -16.19 -40.98
CA ALA A 762 -12.28 -14.78 -41.30
C ALA A 762 -13.05 -13.80 -40.40
N SER A 763 -14.20 -14.21 -39.84
CA SER A 763 -15.02 -13.39 -38.95
C SER A 763 -14.51 -13.39 -37.52
N GLY A 764 -14.08 -14.54 -36.98
CA GLY A 764 -13.42 -14.61 -35.68
C GLY A 764 -12.07 -13.88 -35.67
N PHE A 765 -11.28 -14.02 -36.73
CA PHE A 765 -10.03 -13.29 -36.90
C PHE A 765 -10.24 -11.76 -36.83
N HIS A 766 -11.34 -11.29 -37.44
CA HIS A 766 -11.75 -9.90 -37.43
C HIS A 766 -12.19 -9.43 -36.05
N ALA A 767 -13.03 -10.23 -35.36
CA ALA A 767 -13.56 -9.91 -34.04
C ALA A 767 -12.43 -9.68 -33.03
N SER A 768 -11.48 -10.62 -32.92
CA SER A 768 -10.28 -10.47 -32.10
C SER A 768 -9.52 -9.16 -32.38
N ARG A 769 -9.33 -8.83 -33.66
CA ARG A 769 -8.61 -7.62 -34.07
C ARG A 769 -9.36 -6.31 -33.77
N GLU A 770 -10.69 -6.34 -33.72
CA GLU A 770 -11.51 -5.20 -33.29
C GLU A 770 -11.56 -5.06 -31.76
N SER A 771 -11.54 -6.16 -31.00
CA SER A 771 -11.40 -6.12 -29.53
C SER A 771 -10.01 -5.62 -29.10
N PHE A 772 -8.94 -6.01 -29.81
CA PHE A 772 -7.55 -5.74 -29.40
C PHE A 772 -6.79 -4.74 -30.30
N VAL A 773 -7.44 -3.64 -30.70
CA VAL A 773 -6.83 -2.61 -31.58
C VAL A 773 -5.48 -2.09 -31.05
N SER A 774 -5.31 -1.99 -29.73
CA SER A 774 -4.05 -1.55 -29.08
C SER A 774 -2.89 -2.54 -29.26
N SER A 775 -3.19 -3.83 -29.45
CA SER A 775 -2.23 -4.88 -29.80
C SER A 775 -1.92 -4.95 -31.30
N TRP A 776 -2.67 -4.21 -32.13
CA TRP A 776 -2.47 -4.04 -33.58
C TRP A 776 -2.03 -2.61 -33.99
N PRO A 777 -1.00 -2.01 -33.37
CA PRO A 777 -0.66 -0.61 -33.59
C PRO A 777 -0.18 -0.36 -35.03
N LYS A 778 -0.71 0.68 -35.68
CA LYS A 778 -0.41 1.02 -37.10
C LYS A 778 1.08 1.13 -37.44
N LYS A 779 1.93 1.51 -36.47
CA LYS A 779 3.39 1.60 -36.64
C LYS A 779 4.08 0.24 -36.82
N SER A 780 3.46 -0.85 -36.36
CA SER A 780 3.95 -2.23 -36.46
C SER A 780 3.48 -2.98 -37.72
N LEU A 781 2.68 -2.31 -38.58
CA LEU A 781 2.02 -2.92 -39.74
C LEU A 781 2.51 -2.29 -41.04
N ALA A 782 3.28 -3.06 -41.81
CA ALA A 782 3.73 -2.68 -43.13
C ALA A 782 2.56 -2.52 -44.12
N PRO A 783 2.74 -1.81 -45.25
CA PRO A 783 1.70 -1.70 -46.28
C PRO A 783 1.21 -3.05 -46.83
N THR A 784 2.08 -4.07 -46.81
CA THR A 784 1.77 -5.46 -47.14
C THR A 784 0.84 -6.11 -46.11
N ASP A 785 1.11 -5.94 -44.81
CA ASP A 785 0.25 -6.44 -43.73
C ASP A 785 -1.16 -5.86 -43.86
N GLN A 786 -1.26 -4.55 -44.11
CA GLN A 786 -2.54 -3.87 -44.31
C GLN A 786 -3.29 -4.34 -45.57
N ALA A 787 -2.59 -4.81 -46.60
CA ALA A 787 -3.22 -5.41 -47.77
C ALA A 787 -3.80 -6.80 -47.46
N ILE A 788 -3.07 -7.63 -46.71
CA ILE A 788 -3.50 -9.00 -46.36
C ILE A 788 -4.62 -8.96 -45.31
N LEU A 789 -4.52 -8.09 -44.31
CA LEU A 789 -5.59 -7.84 -43.35
C LEU A 789 -6.90 -7.42 -44.02
N ARG A 790 -6.86 -6.62 -45.11
CA ARG A 790 -8.06 -6.31 -45.91
C ARG A 790 -8.61 -7.54 -46.64
N GLN A 791 -7.76 -8.41 -47.19
CA GLN A 791 -8.20 -9.66 -47.82
C GLN A 791 -8.90 -10.58 -46.80
N ILE A 792 -8.40 -10.66 -45.57
CA ILE A 792 -9.07 -11.41 -44.48
C ILE A 792 -10.41 -10.76 -44.11
N THR A 793 -10.48 -9.43 -43.97
CA THR A 793 -11.77 -8.73 -43.76
C THR A 793 -12.78 -9.00 -44.89
N GLU A 794 -12.36 -8.96 -46.16
CA GLU A 794 -13.25 -9.24 -47.31
C GLU A 794 -13.71 -10.71 -47.36
N ALA A 795 -12.84 -11.64 -46.92
CA ALA A 795 -13.12 -13.07 -46.89
C ALA A 795 -14.32 -13.44 -46.02
N ARG A 796 -14.68 -12.64 -45.00
CA ARG A 796 -15.92 -12.79 -44.22
C ARG A 796 -17.18 -12.95 -45.09
N SER A 797 -17.20 -12.29 -46.25
CA SER A 797 -18.34 -12.27 -47.17
C SER A 797 -18.22 -13.23 -48.35
N ARG A 798 -16.99 -13.55 -48.79
CA ARG A 798 -16.71 -14.25 -50.06
C ARG A 798 -15.90 -15.54 -49.92
N GLY A 799 -15.37 -15.82 -48.73
CA GLY A 799 -14.31 -16.80 -48.50
C GLY A 799 -12.96 -16.36 -49.08
N LEU A 800 -11.94 -17.19 -48.89
CA LEU A 800 -10.63 -17.07 -49.56
C LEU A 800 -10.54 -18.08 -50.71
N PRO A 801 -10.15 -17.67 -51.94
CA PRO A 801 -9.79 -18.61 -52.98
C PRO A 801 -8.41 -19.23 -52.69
N ALA A 802 -8.08 -20.39 -53.26
CA ALA A 802 -6.82 -21.09 -52.99
C ALA A 802 -5.54 -20.24 -53.11
N PRO A 803 -5.38 -19.31 -54.09
CA PRO A 803 -4.23 -18.39 -54.12
C PRO A 803 -4.20 -17.41 -52.93
N GLY A 804 -5.37 -17.00 -52.42
CA GLY A 804 -5.51 -16.16 -51.23
C GLY A 804 -5.16 -16.91 -49.95
N ILE A 805 -5.59 -18.16 -49.81
CA ILE A 805 -5.20 -19.04 -48.68
C ILE A 805 -3.67 -19.12 -48.58
N ARG A 806 -2.97 -19.39 -49.70
CA ARG A 806 -1.50 -19.41 -49.74
C ARG A 806 -0.86 -18.08 -49.33
N ILE A 807 -1.37 -16.96 -49.82
CA ILE A 807 -0.85 -15.62 -49.48
C ILE A 807 -1.04 -15.32 -47.99
N VAL A 808 -2.19 -15.67 -47.42
CA VAL A 808 -2.45 -15.54 -45.97
C VAL A 808 -1.52 -16.44 -45.16
N GLY A 809 -1.36 -17.72 -45.52
CA GLY A 809 -0.48 -18.65 -44.80
C GLY A 809 0.98 -18.23 -44.80
N GLN A 810 1.50 -17.73 -45.94
CA GLN A 810 2.85 -17.16 -46.02
C GLN A 810 3.03 -15.97 -45.09
N TRP A 811 2.01 -15.13 -44.97
CA TRP A 811 2.03 -13.96 -44.11
C TRP A 811 1.89 -14.31 -42.62
N LEU A 812 1.03 -15.26 -42.25
CA LEU A 812 0.90 -15.74 -40.87
C LEU A 812 2.23 -16.28 -40.35
N SER A 813 2.91 -17.14 -41.12
CA SER A 813 4.21 -17.72 -40.76
C SER A 813 5.33 -16.67 -40.72
N ALA A 814 5.39 -15.75 -41.68
CA ALA A 814 6.33 -14.64 -41.62
C ALA A 814 6.08 -13.72 -40.41
N ARG A 815 4.81 -13.45 -40.06
CA ARG A 815 4.44 -12.61 -38.92
C ARG A 815 4.76 -13.29 -37.59
N HIS A 816 4.45 -14.57 -37.45
CA HIS A 816 4.78 -15.35 -36.27
C HIS A 816 6.31 -15.41 -36.05
N ALA A 817 7.08 -15.65 -37.13
CA ALA A 817 8.54 -15.62 -37.07
C ALA A 817 9.10 -14.24 -36.67
N MET A 818 8.49 -13.14 -37.11
CA MET A 818 8.86 -11.78 -36.65
C MET A 818 8.55 -11.58 -35.17
N ASN A 819 7.36 -11.99 -34.71
CA ASN A 819 6.97 -11.92 -33.29
C ASN A 819 7.94 -12.70 -32.39
N LEU A 820 8.44 -13.86 -32.85
CA LEU A 820 9.43 -14.67 -32.12
C LEU A 820 10.85 -14.06 -32.08
N GLN A 821 11.18 -13.14 -33.02
CA GLN A 821 12.52 -12.56 -33.16
C GLN A 821 12.70 -11.22 -32.43
N GLY A 822 11.61 -10.55 -32.01
CA GLY A 822 11.67 -9.37 -31.13
C GLY A 822 12.35 -8.15 -31.76
N THR A 823 11.85 -7.69 -32.91
CA THR A 823 12.33 -6.48 -33.62
C THR A 823 11.70 -5.18 -33.12
#